data_AF-A0A4Q9FS13-F1
#
_entry.id   AF-A0A4Q9FS13-F1
#
_cell.length_a   1.000
_cell.length_b   1.000
_cell.length_c   1.000
_cell.angle_alpha   90.00
_cell.angle_beta   90.00
_cell.angle_gamma   90.00
#
_symmetry.space_group_name_H-M   'P 1'
#
loop_
_entity.id
_entity.type
_entity.pdbx_description
1 polymer ?
#
loop_
_entity_poly.entity_id
_entity_poly.type
_entity_poly.pdbx_seq_one_letter_code
_entity_poly.pdbx_strand_id
1 'polypeptide(L)'
;MRLLNLLKTTSVVFFILSLFLLSCDNKFTEKTPSQDLFRKFKNPPVEARPFVRWWWNGNKIKKEELDRQLESLKSVGFGGVEINPIALPLAFDKSEKSLVWMSDEWIDMVVHAAKKAKDLGMITDIIAGTGWPFGGEFLKDEETSQRMVTDNISYASEETITVDKDFLIGRYQKKYDKKRVQRHISKRTTYKLYNVSLIPKKCNSKAQITDLTNYFDTRGTLTYKIVQPGEFYLSYTLIQQNFRDVTLGAPGGAGPVMDHYKKEMTYTYLSRLKKISERSGIPLNQLIRAIFCDSIEVSGANWTDNFETTFFKAYGYKLDKWIPFIFYSTNGDYSRNTYSKTFSSQFKDELKRVRYDYNKLLVALFLENFTKTYKDFCEANGVLCRYQAYGTPFLMGMLDGYMIPDIPESNNWIYSAKMKDSIWQWNQSHGYMTWNMYAAAGGHLTNKSIVSSEVMTNTRGVFKTTLEEIKQHDDMNFITGINHSILHGYNYSPASEPFPGWIRYGAYFSEQNTWWKHLNLWVDYNARLSAVFQNSQAEKTIAILGPTSDIWGDNGLAREPFHLEPRYLYKLWEPISQLGHSCEYINQNVLKDADIENGKILYGNMSYRLLVLASLKSLGLEATSKIESYVTSGGKLIVIDELPIKSLHYTDYKTNDALVKQAMEQLVANYPKSIIQVKQPNSLDDLFSWTQNILQQSETKADIVISKPTKKVYQIHQSTKNKDIYFFTNVHKFDNVKFNATFPVEDKYPYVWNPETGERKPYYYKSKSNELSINLGPLESLLLVFENEKPLGNTNNVYKQIKNSKIINTNWEVTGNNINNKTYTWELEKLVDFGKSKDTTKNSFGGEIIYRTTIISNNQFSHLDLGKTNGGITTLYINGKKVGVNWYGKPVFLVKNYLKTGENHIEIHHTTVLANYCKSINNPLTTRWTRNYTDKVSIGVEGPVKLISY
;
A
#
# COMPACT_ATOMS: atom_id res chain seq x y z
N MET A 1 28.59 -85.24 0.58
CA MET A 1 29.75 -85.25 1.51
C MET A 1 29.71 -83.93 2.28
N ARG A 2 29.30 -83.97 3.57
CA ARG A 2 29.37 -82.92 4.64
C ARG A 2 29.00 -81.47 4.20
N LEU A 3 27.89 -80.86 4.59
CA LEU A 3 27.25 -80.77 5.91
C LEU A 3 25.77 -80.38 5.71
N LEU A 4 24.85 -81.26 6.11
CA LEU A 4 23.44 -80.95 6.40
C LEU A 4 23.30 -80.92 7.94
N ASN A 5 22.34 -80.15 8.43
CA ASN A 5 21.84 -80.02 9.81
C ASN A 5 22.42 -78.87 10.65
N LEU A 6 21.81 -77.68 10.50
CA LEU A 6 21.31 -76.89 11.64
C LEU A 6 20.27 -75.87 11.15
N LEU A 7 19.07 -76.36 10.80
CA LEU A 7 17.86 -75.58 10.53
C LEU A 7 16.77 -76.12 11.45
N LYS A 8 16.63 -75.51 12.64
CA LYS A 8 15.46 -75.59 13.55
C LYS A 8 15.84 -74.97 14.90
N THR A 9 15.66 -73.66 15.03
CA THR A 9 15.24 -72.92 16.26
C THR A 9 15.54 -71.43 16.13
N THR A 10 14.75 -70.69 15.33
CA THR A 10 14.58 -69.22 15.48
C THR A 10 13.41 -68.60 14.70
N SER A 11 12.35 -69.35 14.34
CA SER A 11 11.21 -68.81 13.57
C SER A 11 9.84 -68.93 14.25
N VAL A 12 9.75 -69.02 15.58
CA VAL A 12 8.43 -69.10 16.26
C VAL A 12 8.20 -67.99 17.29
N VAL A 13 9.19 -67.13 17.60
CA VAL A 13 8.97 -65.97 18.50
C VAL A 13 8.58 -64.68 17.75
N PHE A 14 8.71 -64.65 16.42
CA PHE A 14 8.37 -63.46 15.62
C PHE A 14 6.96 -63.47 14.99
N PHE A 15 6.17 -64.53 15.20
CA PHE A 15 4.83 -64.65 14.58
C PHE A 15 3.65 -64.62 15.56
N ILE A 16 3.91 -64.45 16.88
CA ILE A 16 2.87 -64.29 17.91
C ILE A 16 2.91 -62.89 18.56
N LEU A 17 3.94 -62.07 18.30
CA LEU A 17 3.93 -60.64 18.68
C LEU A 17 3.25 -59.72 17.65
N SER A 18 2.88 -60.24 16.47
CA SER A 18 2.23 -59.49 15.39
C SER A 18 0.69 -59.56 15.41
N LEU A 19 0.10 -60.27 16.38
CA LEU A 19 -1.37 -60.47 16.47
C LEU A 19 -2.00 -59.98 17.79
N PHE A 20 -1.23 -59.33 18.68
CA PHE A 20 -1.74 -58.72 19.93
C PHE A 20 -1.49 -57.21 20.06
N LEU A 21 -1.18 -56.53 18.96
CA LEU A 21 -1.24 -55.06 18.83
C LEU A 21 -2.37 -54.61 17.89
N LEU A 22 -3.39 -55.45 17.73
CA LEU A 22 -4.68 -55.14 17.12
C LEU A 22 -5.74 -54.92 18.21
N SER A 23 -5.59 -53.89 19.04
CA SER A 23 -6.67 -53.28 19.81
C SER A 23 -6.13 -52.02 20.51
N CYS A 24 -6.79 -50.89 20.26
CA CYS A 24 -6.42 -49.52 20.66
C CYS A 24 -5.52 -48.72 19.72
N ASP A 25 -5.81 -48.77 18.40
CA ASP A 25 -5.69 -47.55 17.59
C ASP A 25 -6.82 -46.58 17.99
N ASN A 26 -6.52 -45.72 18.96
CA ASN A 26 -7.21 -44.44 19.03
C ASN A 26 -6.93 -43.73 17.71
N LYS A 27 -7.99 -43.57 16.90
CA LYS A 27 -8.02 -42.70 15.74
C LYS A 27 -7.60 -41.27 16.14
N PHE A 28 -6.31 -41.01 16.20
CA PHE A 28 -5.78 -39.69 15.88
C PHE A 28 -5.97 -39.54 14.38
N THR A 29 -7.19 -39.15 14.02
CA THR A 29 -7.41 -38.44 12.78
C THR A 29 -6.46 -37.26 12.80
N GLU A 30 -5.43 -37.30 11.96
CA GLU A 30 -4.79 -36.08 11.46
C GLU A 30 -5.93 -35.21 10.92
N LYS A 31 -6.41 -34.30 11.76
CA LYS A 31 -7.35 -33.27 11.33
C LYS A 31 -6.57 -32.39 10.37
N THR A 32 -6.90 -32.52 9.09
CA THR A 32 -6.49 -31.67 7.99
C THR A 32 -6.49 -30.19 8.41
N PRO A 33 -5.52 -29.35 8.00
CA PRO A 33 -5.39 -27.94 8.41
C PRO A 33 -6.55 -26.99 8.05
N SER A 34 -7.68 -27.48 7.54
CA SER A 34 -8.90 -26.70 7.31
C SER A 34 -9.78 -26.58 8.57
N GLN A 35 -9.18 -26.56 9.77
CA GLN A 35 -9.90 -26.35 11.03
C GLN A 35 -10.44 -24.90 11.12
N ASP A 36 -11.63 -24.77 10.54
CA ASP A 36 -12.64 -23.72 10.64
C ASP A 36 -12.15 -22.26 10.52
N LEU A 37 -12.27 -21.70 9.30
CA LEU A 37 -12.07 -20.27 9.03
C LEU A 37 -12.83 -19.39 10.04
N PHE A 38 -14.01 -19.83 10.51
CA PHE A 38 -14.77 -19.10 11.52
C PHE A 38 -14.06 -19.07 12.88
N ARG A 39 -13.31 -20.12 13.26
CA ARG A 39 -12.49 -20.14 14.48
C ARG A 39 -11.39 -19.08 14.41
N LYS A 40 -10.70 -18.96 13.27
CA LYS A 40 -9.68 -17.93 13.03
C LYS A 40 -10.31 -16.53 13.00
N PHE A 41 -11.48 -16.37 12.40
CA PHE A 41 -12.22 -15.11 12.44
C PHE A 41 -12.62 -14.73 13.87
N LYS A 42 -13.14 -15.67 14.67
CA LYS A 42 -13.57 -15.41 16.05
C LYS A 42 -12.39 -15.08 16.97
N ASN A 43 -11.28 -15.81 16.80
CA ASN A 43 -10.04 -15.62 17.55
C ASN A 43 -8.86 -15.46 16.56
N PRO A 44 -8.63 -14.23 16.06
CA PRO A 44 -7.58 -13.97 15.08
C PRO A 44 -6.21 -14.41 15.59
N PRO A 45 -5.44 -15.13 14.77
CA PRO A 45 -4.07 -15.46 15.13
C PRO A 45 -3.21 -14.19 15.12
N VAL A 46 -2.02 -14.26 15.72
CA VAL A 46 -1.17 -13.08 15.96
C VAL A 46 -0.72 -12.42 14.65
N GLU A 47 -0.50 -13.19 13.59
CA GLU A 47 -0.14 -12.72 12.25
C GLU A 47 -1.27 -11.96 11.53
N ALA A 48 -2.52 -12.18 11.93
CA ALA A 48 -3.67 -11.46 11.40
C ALA A 48 -3.91 -10.13 12.13
N ARG A 49 -3.37 -9.97 13.35
CA ARG A 49 -3.49 -8.73 14.11
C ARG A 49 -2.62 -7.63 13.47
N PRO A 50 -3.10 -6.38 13.46
CA PRO A 50 -2.31 -5.26 12.96
C PRO A 50 -1.03 -5.10 13.78
N PHE A 51 0.01 -4.60 13.12
CA PHE A 51 1.28 -4.23 13.77
C PHE A 51 1.44 -2.71 13.76
N VAL A 52 2.47 -2.21 14.43
CA VAL A 52 2.88 -0.80 14.34
C VAL A 52 4.28 -0.68 13.76
N ARG A 53 4.51 0.34 12.94
CA ARG A 53 5.87 0.82 12.65
C ARG A 53 6.37 1.59 13.86
N TRP A 54 7.33 1.01 14.57
CA TRP A 54 7.82 1.51 15.85
C TRP A 54 9.09 2.33 15.66
N TRP A 55 8.91 3.66 15.66
CA TRP A 55 9.99 4.61 15.39
C TRP A 55 10.93 4.72 16.59
N TRP A 56 12.13 4.13 16.47
CA TRP A 56 13.22 4.29 17.43
C TRP A 56 13.92 5.64 17.19
N ASN A 57 13.28 6.69 17.70
CA ASN A 57 13.65 8.08 17.48
C ASN A 57 15.07 8.41 17.99
N GLY A 58 15.96 8.74 17.06
CA GLY A 58 17.37 9.07 17.30
C GLY A 58 18.18 7.92 17.90
N ASN A 59 17.65 6.69 17.92
CA ASN A 59 18.17 5.57 18.72
C ASN A 59 18.45 5.95 20.19
N LYS A 60 17.69 6.90 20.76
CA LYS A 60 17.77 7.27 22.18
C LYS A 60 16.77 6.40 22.94
N ILE A 61 17.16 5.17 23.23
CA ILE A 61 16.27 4.10 23.73
C ILE A 61 16.73 3.54 25.07
N LYS A 62 15.77 3.14 25.91
CA LYS A 62 15.98 2.51 27.23
C LYS A 62 15.15 1.25 27.34
N LYS A 63 15.74 0.23 27.97
CA LYS A 63 15.14 -1.10 28.17
C LYS A 63 13.73 -1.03 28.78
N GLU A 64 13.57 -0.23 29.83
CA GLU A 64 12.31 -0.12 30.59
C GLU A 64 11.20 0.54 29.77
N GLU A 65 11.57 1.49 28.91
CA GLU A 65 10.62 2.17 28.03
C GLU A 65 10.21 1.27 26.86
N LEU A 66 11.13 0.44 26.34
CA LEU A 66 10.79 -0.60 25.37
C LEU A 66 9.73 -1.57 25.95
N ASP A 67 9.92 -2.01 27.19
CA ASP A 67 8.97 -2.90 27.89
C ASP A 67 7.59 -2.25 28.05
N ARG A 68 7.54 -1.02 28.58
CA ARG A 68 6.31 -0.25 28.80
C ARG A 68 5.52 -0.07 27.50
N GLN A 69 6.20 0.25 26.41
CA GLN A 69 5.58 0.49 25.10
C GLN A 69 5.03 -0.79 24.48
N LEU A 70 5.76 -1.91 24.59
CA LEU A 70 5.26 -3.22 24.14
C LEU A 70 4.03 -3.66 24.96
N GLU A 71 4.04 -3.44 26.28
CA GLU A 71 2.88 -3.71 27.14
C GLU A 71 1.67 -2.83 26.79
N SER A 72 1.89 -1.53 26.51
CA SER A 72 0.85 -0.62 26.04
C SER A 72 0.20 -1.11 24.75
N LEU A 73 1.01 -1.48 23.75
CA LEU A 73 0.52 -2.02 22.48
C LEU A 73 -0.24 -3.35 22.67
N LYS A 74 0.28 -4.25 23.51
CA LYS A 74 -0.38 -5.51 23.83
C LYS A 74 -1.75 -5.27 24.47
N SER A 75 -1.87 -4.29 25.36
CA SER A 75 -3.10 -4.00 26.11
C SER A 75 -4.28 -3.61 25.21
N VAL A 76 -4.00 -3.03 24.04
CA VAL A 76 -5.00 -2.66 23.03
C VAL A 76 -5.09 -3.68 21.87
N GLY A 77 -4.37 -4.79 21.96
CA GLY A 77 -4.55 -5.97 21.11
C GLY A 77 -3.64 -6.07 19.87
N PHE A 78 -2.59 -5.26 19.75
CA PHE A 78 -1.65 -5.37 18.62
C PHE A 78 -0.95 -6.73 18.60
N GLY A 79 -0.69 -7.23 17.40
CA GLY A 79 -0.01 -8.51 17.18
C GLY A 79 1.51 -8.41 17.14
N GLY A 80 2.05 -7.23 16.88
CA GLY A 80 3.49 -7.10 16.65
C GLY A 80 3.96 -5.68 16.40
N VAL A 81 5.27 -5.55 16.24
CA VAL A 81 5.98 -4.29 15.98
C VAL A 81 6.97 -4.47 14.82
N GLU A 82 7.18 -3.42 14.04
CA GLU A 82 8.33 -3.28 13.15
C GLU A 82 9.30 -2.29 13.78
N ILE A 83 10.46 -2.75 14.25
CA ILE A 83 11.52 -1.89 14.78
C ILE A 83 12.09 -1.05 13.63
N ASN A 84 12.03 0.28 13.76
CA ASN A 84 12.44 1.19 12.70
C ASN A 84 13.31 2.34 13.25
N PRO A 85 14.65 2.21 13.22
CA PRO A 85 15.59 3.27 13.60
C PRO A 85 15.50 4.47 12.68
N ILE A 86 15.36 5.66 13.26
CA ILE A 86 15.20 6.90 12.50
C ILE A 86 15.85 8.08 13.22
N ALA A 87 16.20 9.14 12.51
CA ALA A 87 16.74 10.37 13.10
C ALA A 87 15.84 10.92 14.22
N LEU A 88 16.43 11.68 15.16
CA LEU A 88 15.67 12.29 16.26
C LEU A 88 14.73 13.41 15.75
N PRO A 89 13.43 13.41 16.10
CA PRO A 89 12.51 14.49 15.73
C PRO A 89 12.78 15.75 16.58
N LEU A 90 11.87 16.73 16.48
CA LEU A 90 11.87 17.83 17.43
C LEU A 90 11.54 17.26 18.82
N ALA A 91 12.35 17.62 19.82
CA ALA A 91 12.25 17.16 21.20
C ALA A 91 12.72 18.28 22.14
N PHE A 92 12.20 18.31 23.37
CA PHE A 92 12.65 19.26 24.39
C PHE A 92 13.96 18.79 25.02
N ASP A 93 13.99 17.55 25.52
CA ASP A 93 15.20 16.92 26.01
C ASP A 93 15.87 16.09 24.90
N LYS A 94 17.19 16.21 24.82
CA LYS A 94 18.05 15.48 23.88
C LYS A 94 19.27 14.87 24.57
N SER A 95 19.33 14.93 25.89
CA SER A 95 20.47 14.56 26.73
C SER A 95 20.80 13.07 26.64
N GLU A 96 19.81 12.22 26.43
CA GLU A 96 19.97 10.77 26.34
C GLU A 96 20.99 10.38 25.25
N LYS A 97 21.87 9.40 25.49
CA LYS A 97 22.86 9.00 24.48
C LYS A 97 22.16 8.31 23.30
N SER A 98 22.52 8.69 22.07
CA SER A 98 22.10 7.95 20.88
C SER A 98 22.96 6.70 20.70
N LEU A 99 22.32 5.55 20.47
CA LEU A 99 23.01 4.33 20.09
C LEU A 99 23.29 4.31 18.59
N VAL A 100 24.46 3.80 18.20
CA VAL A 100 24.86 3.68 16.80
C VAL A 100 24.24 2.41 16.22
N TRP A 101 23.63 2.50 15.05
CA TRP A 101 23.04 1.34 14.38
C TRP A 101 24.07 0.22 14.20
N MET A 102 23.69 -1.00 14.57
CA MET A 102 24.56 -2.18 14.61
C MET A 102 25.75 -2.11 15.60
N SER A 103 25.75 -1.17 16.56
CA SER A 103 26.63 -1.29 17.72
C SER A 103 26.15 -2.41 18.65
N ASP A 104 27.05 -2.89 19.47
CA ASP A 104 26.80 -3.92 20.48
C ASP A 104 25.61 -3.58 21.38
N GLU A 105 25.56 -2.35 21.89
CA GLU A 105 24.49 -1.89 22.78
C GLU A 105 23.15 -1.74 22.03
N TRP A 106 23.17 -1.33 20.76
CA TRP A 106 21.95 -1.27 19.95
C TRP A 106 21.40 -2.67 19.66
N ILE A 107 22.26 -3.63 19.36
CA ILE A 107 21.88 -5.03 19.16
C ILE A 107 21.27 -5.60 20.44
N ASP A 108 21.84 -5.32 21.61
CA ASP A 108 21.30 -5.77 22.89
C ASP A 108 19.86 -5.27 23.11
N MET A 109 19.56 -4.04 22.69
CA MET A 109 18.19 -3.48 22.74
C MET A 109 17.24 -4.18 21.76
N VAL A 110 17.68 -4.53 20.56
CA VAL A 110 16.86 -5.30 19.59
C VAL A 110 16.54 -6.68 20.15
N VAL A 111 17.53 -7.38 20.69
CA VAL A 111 17.37 -8.70 21.29
C VAL A 111 16.43 -8.64 22.50
N HIS A 112 16.58 -7.61 23.34
CA HIS A 112 15.67 -7.36 24.47
C HIS A 112 14.23 -7.16 24.01
N ALA A 113 14.00 -6.25 23.06
CA ALA A 113 12.66 -5.96 22.53
C ALA A 113 12.01 -7.21 21.89
N ALA A 114 12.78 -7.99 21.12
CA ALA A 114 12.30 -9.22 20.49
C ALA A 114 11.91 -10.28 21.55
N LYS A 115 12.72 -10.46 22.59
CA LYS A 115 12.40 -11.37 23.71
C LYS A 115 11.13 -10.91 24.45
N LYS A 116 11.04 -9.63 24.80
CA LYS A 116 9.85 -9.07 25.46
C LYS A 116 8.60 -9.22 24.60
N ALA A 117 8.68 -8.95 23.29
CA ALA A 117 7.57 -9.13 22.37
C ALA A 117 7.12 -10.60 22.35
N LYS A 118 8.06 -11.54 22.27
CA LYS A 118 7.78 -12.98 22.35
C LYS A 118 7.10 -13.38 23.66
N ASP A 119 7.56 -12.87 24.80
CA ASP A 119 6.96 -13.11 26.12
C ASP A 119 5.51 -12.60 26.21
N LEU A 120 5.19 -11.52 25.49
CA LEU A 120 3.84 -10.98 25.35
C LEU A 120 3.00 -11.68 24.27
N GLY A 121 3.54 -12.70 23.59
CA GLY A 121 2.89 -13.38 22.47
C GLY A 121 2.68 -12.45 21.26
N MET A 122 3.65 -11.58 20.99
CA MET A 122 3.71 -10.67 19.86
C MET A 122 4.84 -11.05 18.90
N ILE A 123 4.78 -10.52 17.67
CA ILE A 123 5.79 -10.72 16.62
C ILE A 123 6.66 -9.46 16.49
N THR A 124 7.94 -9.67 16.20
CA THR A 124 8.88 -8.59 15.86
C THR A 124 9.30 -8.71 14.40
N ASP A 125 9.15 -7.63 13.65
CA ASP A 125 9.81 -7.39 12.36
C ASP A 125 10.83 -6.26 12.53
N ILE A 126 11.76 -6.09 11.58
CA ILE A 126 12.75 -5.01 11.61
C ILE A 126 13.04 -4.47 10.22
N ILE A 127 13.26 -3.16 10.09
CA ILE A 127 13.81 -2.61 8.83
C ILE A 127 15.29 -3.03 8.66
N ALA A 128 15.74 -3.28 7.43
CA ALA A 128 17.12 -3.72 7.18
C ALA A 128 18.21 -2.64 7.44
N GLY A 129 17.82 -1.40 7.72
CA GLY A 129 18.72 -0.25 7.86
C GLY A 129 18.22 0.78 8.85
N THR A 130 18.42 2.05 8.53
CA THR A 130 17.85 3.19 9.25
C THR A 130 17.34 4.19 8.22
N GLY A 131 16.16 4.78 8.40
CA GLY A 131 15.60 5.66 7.36
C GLY A 131 15.55 5.00 5.97
N TRP A 132 15.69 5.78 4.90
CA TRP A 132 15.63 5.27 3.52
C TRP A 132 16.37 6.16 2.50
N PRO A 133 16.81 5.61 1.34
CA PRO A 133 17.09 4.18 1.09
C PRO A 133 18.24 3.66 1.97
N PHE A 134 18.65 2.41 1.76
CA PHE A 134 19.72 1.81 2.55
C PHE A 134 21.10 2.40 2.27
N GLY A 135 21.86 2.60 3.33
CA GLY A 135 23.13 3.29 3.30
C GLY A 135 23.74 3.45 4.70
N GLY A 136 24.91 4.09 4.78
CA GLY A 136 25.59 4.27 6.05
C GLY A 136 26.93 4.97 5.94
N GLU A 137 27.39 5.50 7.06
CA GLU A 137 28.62 6.31 7.17
C GLU A 137 29.88 5.49 6.83
N PHE A 138 29.79 4.17 6.97
CA PHE A 138 30.86 3.20 6.73
C PHE A 138 31.11 2.88 5.24
N LEU A 139 30.26 3.35 4.32
CA LEU A 139 30.42 3.03 2.90
C LEU A 139 31.60 3.76 2.25
N LYS A 140 32.39 3.01 1.48
CA LYS A 140 33.43 3.54 0.60
C LYS A 140 32.82 4.11 -0.68
N ASP A 141 33.53 4.99 -1.38
CA ASP A 141 32.96 5.68 -2.53
C ASP A 141 32.54 4.70 -3.64
N GLU A 142 33.31 3.64 -3.93
CA GLU A 142 32.98 2.62 -4.94
C GLU A 142 31.74 1.75 -4.61
N GLU A 143 31.29 1.79 -3.36
CA GLU A 143 30.13 1.06 -2.84
C GLU A 143 28.83 1.88 -2.90
N THR A 144 28.92 3.18 -3.23
CA THR A 144 27.75 4.09 -3.22
C THR A 144 27.04 4.16 -4.58
N SER A 145 25.79 4.57 -4.55
CA SER A 145 24.98 4.78 -5.75
C SER A 145 25.58 5.77 -6.74
N GLN A 146 25.35 5.50 -8.04
CA GLN A 146 25.75 6.33 -9.16
C GLN A 146 24.55 6.88 -9.92
N ARG A 147 24.70 8.09 -10.48
CA ARG A 147 23.79 8.59 -11.51
C ARG A 147 24.51 9.34 -12.63
N MET A 148 24.02 9.15 -13.84
CA MET A 148 24.36 9.87 -15.05
C MET A 148 23.47 11.11 -15.20
N VAL A 149 24.11 12.25 -15.43
CA VAL A 149 23.44 13.54 -15.68
C VAL A 149 24.00 14.20 -16.93
N THR A 150 23.14 14.81 -17.74
CA THR A 150 23.52 15.40 -19.03
C THR A 150 23.17 16.88 -19.07
N ASP A 151 24.00 17.68 -19.73
CA ASP A 151 23.72 19.08 -20.06
C ASP A 151 24.34 19.44 -21.42
N ASN A 152 24.05 20.64 -21.95
CA ASN A 152 24.53 21.06 -23.25
C ASN A 152 24.87 22.55 -23.38
N ILE A 153 25.62 22.87 -24.43
CA ILE A 153 26.01 24.22 -24.86
C ILE A 153 25.66 24.38 -26.33
N SER A 154 25.05 25.50 -26.72
CA SER A 154 24.72 25.77 -28.13
C SER A 154 25.94 26.31 -28.87
N TYR A 155 26.13 25.85 -30.11
CA TYR A 155 27.13 26.34 -31.05
C TYR A 155 26.52 26.47 -32.46
N ALA A 156 27.10 27.34 -33.29
CA ALA A 156 26.80 27.46 -34.72
C ALA A 156 27.89 26.82 -35.59
N SER A 157 27.58 26.62 -36.88
CA SER A 157 28.59 26.27 -37.89
C SER A 157 29.78 27.24 -37.89
N GLU A 158 30.96 26.75 -38.22
CA GLU A 158 32.25 27.45 -38.23
C GLU A 158 32.79 27.91 -36.88
N GLU A 159 32.02 27.80 -35.79
CA GLU A 159 32.53 28.07 -34.44
C GLU A 159 33.54 27.01 -34.01
N THR A 160 34.52 27.44 -33.20
CA THR A 160 35.48 26.54 -32.56
C THR A 160 35.09 26.33 -31.11
N ILE A 161 34.80 25.09 -30.76
CA ILE A 161 34.59 24.66 -29.38
C ILE A 161 35.95 24.66 -28.69
N THR A 162 36.07 25.39 -27.58
CA THR A 162 37.23 25.32 -26.68
C THR A 162 36.73 25.22 -25.25
N VAL A 163 36.81 24.02 -24.66
CA VAL A 163 36.35 23.74 -23.29
C VAL A 163 37.28 22.74 -22.62
N ASP A 164 37.46 22.83 -21.31
CA ASP A 164 38.14 21.80 -20.51
C ASP A 164 37.13 21.03 -19.62
N LYS A 165 37.60 19.94 -19.02
CA LYS A 165 36.76 19.06 -18.19
C LYS A 165 36.20 19.79 -16.95
N ASP A 166 37.01 20.62 -16.30
CA ASP A 166 36.63 21.33 -15.08
C ASP A 166 35.61 22.42 -15.37
N PHE A 167 35.73 23.10 -16.51
CA PHE A 167 34.74 24.04 -17.01
C PHE A 167 33.36 23.39 -17.18
N LEU A 168 33.30 22.21 -17.81
CA LEU A 168 32.04 21.50 -18.02
C LEU A 168 31.39 21.07 -16.70
N ILE A 169 32.19 20.52 -15.77
CA ILE A 169 31.72 20.13 -14.44
C ILE A 169 31.23 21.35 -13.65
N GLY A 170 32.04 22.41 -13.59
CA GLY A 170 31.72 23.65 -12.87
C GLY A 170 30.49 24.35 -13.44
N ARG A 171 30.31 24.32 -14.77
CA ARG A 171 29.09 24.83 -15.43
C ARG A 171 27.85 24.07 -14.96
N TYR A 172 27.89 22.74 -14.95
CA TYR A 172 26.76 21.93 -14.47
C TYR A 172 26.45 22.25 -13.01
N GLN A 173 27.45 22.23 -12.14
CA GLN A 173 27.28 22.52 -10.71
C GLN A 173 26.65 23.89 -10.48
N LYS A 174 27.16 24.94 -11.15
CA LYS A 174 26.62 26.31 -11.05
C LYS A 174 25.19 26.41 -11.57
N LYS A 175 24.87 25.76 -12.69
CA LYS A 175 23.53 25.81 -13.30
C LYS A 175 22.46 25.14 -12.42
N TYR A 176 22.84 24.06 -11.75
CA TYR A 176 21.93 23.26 -10.92
C TYR A 176 22.08 23.49 -9.41
N ASP A 177 22.89 24.47 -9.00
CA ASP A 177 23.00 24.87 -7.60
C ASP A 177 21.62 25.23 -7.02
N LYS A 178 21.34 24.75 -5.80
CA LYS A 178 20.08 24.93 -5.06
C LYS A 178 18.81 24.47 -5.80
N LYS A 179 18.91 23.83 -6.97
CA LYS A 179 17.75 23.21 -7.63
C LYS A 179 17.32 21.98 -6.84
N ARG A 180 16.04 21.62 -6.96
CA ARG A 180 15.44 20.47 -6.25
C ARG A 180 16.26 19.18 -6.38
N VAL A 181 16.90 18.96 -7.53
CA VAL A 181 17.75 17.79 -7.81
C VAL A 181 19.03 17.70 -7.00
N GLN A 182 19.58 18.84 -6.57
CA GLN A 182 20.78 18.89 -5.74
C GLN A 182 20.43 19.18 -4.27
N ARG A 183 19.14 19.27 -3.90
CA ARG A 183 18.73 19.63 -2.53
C ARG A 183 19.23 18.66 -1.46
N HIS A 184 19.38 17.38 -1.82
CA HIS A 184 19.82 16.31 -0.93
C HIS A 184 21.13 15.68 -1.41
N ILE A 185 21.94 16.45 -2.14
CA ILE A 185 23.25 15.98 -2.59
C ILE A 185 24.16 15.71 -1.40
N SER A 186 24.86 14.58 -1.40
CA SER A 186 25.85 14.30 -0.35
C SER A 186 27.01 15.27 -0.46
N LYS A 187 27.59 15.65 0.67
CA LYS A 187 28.83 16.45 0.71
C LYS A 187 30.03 15.71 0.09
N ARG A 188 29.96 14.38 0.00
CA ARG A 188 31.00 13.53 -0.61
C ARG A 188 30.80 13.31 -2.12
N THR A 189 29.85 13.99 -2.75
CA THR A 189 29.56 13.78 -4.19
C THR A 189 30.75 14.16 -5.05
N THR A 190 31.19 13.25 -5.93
CA THR A 190 32.20 13.52 -6.95
C THR A 190 31.60 13.50 -8.35
N TYR A 191 32.26 14.18 -9.29
CA TYR A 191 31.83 14.31 -10.68
C TYR A 191 32.92 13.82 -11.61
N LYS A 192 32.56 13.03 -12.62
CA LYS A 192 33.48 12.59 -13.69
C LYS A 192 32.84 12.80 -15.05
N LEU A 193 33.56 13.44 -15.97
CA LEU A 193 33.12 13.54 -17.37
C LEU A 193 33.13 12.16 -18.01
N TYR A 194 31.98 11.75 -18.56
CA TYR A 194 31.77 10.44 -19.16
C TYR A 194 31.77 10.49 -20.68
N ASN A 195 30.98 11.39 -21.25
CA ASN A 195 30.81 11.51 -22.70
C ASN A 195 30.70 12.99 -23.09
N VAL A 196 31.26 13.33 -24.25
CA VAL A 196 31.04 14.60 -24.93
C VAL A 196 30.70 14.31 -26.39
N SER A 197 29.58 14.82 -26.86
CA SER A 197 29.09 14.60 -28.22
C SER A 197 28.60 15.90 -28.84
N LEU A 198 28.92 16.11 -30.12
CA LEU A 198 28.31 17.16 -30.93
C LEU A 198 27.07 16.60 -31.61
N ILE A 199 25.91 17.19 -31.32
CA ILE A 199 24.61 16.79 -31.87
C ILE A 199 23.96 17.96 -32.64
N PRO A 200 23.41 17.75 -33.83
CA PRO A 200 22.60 18.79 -34.48
C PRO A 200 21.35 19.12 -33.65
N LYS A 201 20.95 20.40 -33.58
CA LYS A 201 19.69 20.79 -32.91
C LYS A 201 18.46 20.15 -33.58
N LYS A 202 18.55 19.82 -34.86
CA LYS A 202 17.55 19.06 -35.65
C LYS A 202 18.12 17.68 -36.01
N CYS A 203 18.34 16.84 -35.00
CA CYS A 203 18.87 15.50 -35.21
C CYS A 203 17.79 14.56 -35.77
N ASN A 204 18.10 13.89 -36.89
CA ASN A 204 17.19 12.97 -37.59
C ASN A 204 17.73 11.55 -37.66
N SER A 205 19.01 11.34 -37.30
CA SER A 205 19.65 10.02 -37.32
C SER A 205 20.87 10.00 -36.39
N LYS A 206 21.12 8.86 -35.75
CA LYS A 206 22.32 8.63 -34.93
C LYS A 206 23.63 8.83 -35.69
N ALA A 207 23.62 8.70 -37.02
CA ALA A 207 24.78 8.90 -37.87
C ALA A 207 25.28 10.36 -37.88
N GLN A 208 24.43 11.33 -37.49
CA GLN A 208 24.79 12.74 -37.44
C GLN A 208 25.52 13.15 -36.15
N ILE A 209 25.72 12.20 -35.22
CA ILE A 209 26.28 12.46 -33.90
C ILE A 209 27.78 12.23 -33.92
N THR A 210 28.54 13.28 -33.64
CA THR A 210 30.01 13.21 -33.56
C THR A 210 30.41 13.00 -32.11
N ASP A 211 31.14 11.92 -31.82
CA ASP A 211 31.67 11.66 -30.48
C ASP A 211 33.00 12.42 -30.33
N LEU A 212 33.07 13.30 -29.33
CA LEU A 212 34.21 14.13 -29.01
C LEU A 212 34.89 13.71 -27.70
N THR A 213 34.49 12.60 -27.09
CA THR A 213 34.96 12.17 -25.77
C THR A 213 36.48 11.95 -25.73
N ASN A 214 37.06 11.44 -26.82
CA ASN A 214 38.50 11.17 -26.93
C ASN A 214 39.29 12.31 -27.59
N TYR A 215 38.68 13.48 -27.80
CA TYR A 215 39.34 14.66 -28.42
C TYR A 215 39.98 15.60 -27.39
N PHE A 216 39.93 15.26 -26.10
CA PHE A 216 40.62 16.00 -25.06
C PHE A 216 42.11 15.74 -25.11
N ASP A 217 42.92 16.81 -25.07
CA ASP A 217 44.37 16.71 -24.99
C ASP A 217 44.84 16.20 -23.61
N THR A 218 46.16 16.03 -23.46
CA THR A 218 46.79 15.58 -22.21
C THR A 218 46.60 16.55 -21.05
N ARG A 219 46.23 17.81 -21.33
CA ARG A 219 45.88 18.82 -20.32
C ARG A 219 44.39 18.84 -19.98
N GLY A 220 43.58 18.00 -20.65
CA GLY A 220 42.15 17.92 -20.43
C GLY A 220 41.35 19.01 -21.15
N THR A 221 41.86 19.56 -22.25
CA THR A 221 41.19 20.57 -23.09
C THR A 221 40.73 19.98 -24.42
N LEU A 222 39.49 20.25 -24.80
CA LEU A 222 38.88 19.95 -26.10
C LEU A 222 38.92 21.20 -26.99
N THR A 223 39.55 21.09 -28.16
CA THR A 223 39.46 22.10 -29.24
C THR A 223 38.93 21.45 -30.51
N TYR A 224 37.78 21.89 -31.01
CA TYR A 224 37.13 21.29 -32.18
C TYR A 224 36.42 22.35 -33.04
N LYS A 225 36.75 22.42 -34.34
CA LYS A 225 36.08 23.31 -35.30
C LYS A 225 34.86 22.63 -35.91
N ILE A 226 33.70 23.27 -35.81
CA ILE A 226 32.46 22.77 -36.40
C ILE A 226 32.44 23.11 -37.89
N VAL A 227 32.70 22.13 -38.75
CA VAL A 227 32.68 22.30 -40.21
C VAL A 227 31.35 21.90 -40.84
N GLN A 228 30.46 21.29 -40.05
CA GLN A 228 29.14 20.88 -40.50
C GLN A 228 28.18 22.08 -40.49
N PRO A 229 27.33 22.28 -41.53
CA PRO A 229 26.37 23.37 -41.54
C PRO A 229 25.24 23.15 -40.53
N GLY A 230 24.76 24.25 -39.95
CA GLY A 230 23.60 24.27 -39.07
C GLY A 230 23.90 24.74 -37.64
N GLU A 231 23.01 24.37 -36.74
CA GLU A 231 23.15 24.64 -35.31
C GLU A 231 23.35 23.34 -34.53
N PHE A 232 24.21 23.38 -33.53
CA PHE A 232 24.62 22.22 -32.76
C PHE A 232 24.45 22.44 -31.27
N TYR A 233 24.30 21.34 -30.55
CA TYR A 233 24.57 21.25 -29.13
C TYR A 233 25.85 20.46 -28.91
N LEU A 234 26.77 21.00 -28.13
CA LEU A 234 27.78 20.21 -27.44
C LEU A 234 27.10 19.60 -26.21
N SER A 235 26.69 18.34 -26.31
CA SER A 235 26.13 17.58 -25.20
C SER A 235 27.25 16.95 -24.39
N TYR A 236 27.20 17.06 -23.07
CA TYR A 236 28.16 16.42 -22.17
C TYR A 236 27.44 15.71 -21.02
N THR A 237 27.92 14.52 -20.69
CA THR A 237 27.35 13.66 -19.63
C THR A 237 28.38 13.45 -18.54
N LEU A 238 27.93 13.59 -17.28
CA LEU A 238 28.72 13.41 -16.08
C LEU A 238 28.21 12.21 -15.27
N ILE A 239 29.11 11.41 -14.72
CA ILE A 239 28.81 10.50 -13.61
C ILE A 239 28.88 11.31 -12.32
N GLN A 240 27.82 11.24 -11.50
CA GLN A 240 27.83 11.62 -10.10
C GLN A 240 27.91 10.36 -9.24
N GLN A 241 28.99 10.24 -8.47
CA GLN A 241 29.19 9.20 -7.46
C GLN A 241 28.75 9.75 -6.11
N ASN A 242 28.17 8.92 -5.24
CA ASN A 242 27.83 9.30 -3.87
C ASN A 242 26.89 10.52 -3.83
N PHE A 243 25.89 10.54 -4.70
CA PHE A 243 25.11 11.77 -4.92
C PHE A 243 23.99 11.97 -3.89
N ARG A 244 23.84 11.10 -2.89
CA ARG A 244 22.80 11.17 -1.85
C ARG A 244 23.19 10.45 -0.56
N ASP A 245 22.80 11.05 0.56
CA ASP A 245 22.79 10.42 1.88
C ASP A 245 21.40 9.86 2.25
N VAL A 246 21.38 8.88 3.14
CA VAL A 246 20.17 8.28 3.72
C VAL A 246 19.28 9.36 4.33
N THR A 247 18.01 9.35 3.96
CA THR A 247 17.03 10.29 4.51
C THR A 247 16.64 9.87 5.90
N LEU A 248 16.80 10.79 6.85
CA LEU A 248 16.51 10.58 8.27
C LEU A 248 17.23 9.36 8.86
N GLY A 249 18.44 9.04 8.39
CA GLY A 249 19.26 8.00 8.98
C GLY A 249 19.56 8.27 10.46
N ALA A 250 19.58 7.20 11.27
CA ALA A 250 20.08 7.26 12.65
C ALA A 250 21.61 7.12 12.66
N PRO A 251 22.32 7.48 13.75
CA PRO A 251 23.79 7.39 13.79
C PRO A 251 24.34 6.05 13.32
N GLY A 252 25.38 6.07 12.48
CA GLY A 252 25.94 4.90 11.80
C GLY A 252 25.29 4.59 10.44
N GLY A 253 23.98 4.78 10.33
CA GLY A 253 23.20 4.67 9.09
C GLY A 253 22.99 6.01 8.36
N ALA A 254 23.41 7.14 8.95
CA ALA A 254 23.21 8.49 8.43
C ALA A 254 24.29 8.93 7.43
N GLY A 255 24.61 8.09 6.46
CA GLY A 255 25.66 8.34 5.46
C GLY A 255 25.20 8.12 4.01
N PRO A 256 26.14 7.93 3.07
CA PRO A 256 25.84 7.67 1.66
C PRO A 256 24.87 6.50 1.43
N VAL A 257 24.12 6.56 0.34
CA VAL A 257 23.26 5.47 -0.13
C VAL A 257 24.08 4.44 -0.93
N MET A 258 23.90 3.15 -0.63
CA MET A 258 24.60 2.05 -1.31
C MET A 258 24.20 1.90 -2.78
N ASP A 259 25.07 1.31 -3.60
CA ASP A 259 24.72 0.94 -4.97
C ASP A 259 23.81 -0.31 -5.00
N HIS A 260 22.52 -0.09 -5.25
CA HIS A 260 21.52 -1.16 -5.30
C HIS A 260 21.63 -2.01 -6.58
N TYR A 261 22.44 -1.60 -7.57
CA TYR A 261 22.67 -2.39 -8.77
C TYR A 261 23.82 -3.39 -8.62
N LYS A 262 24.53 -3.40 -7.48
CA LYS A 262 25.65 -4.33 -7.21
C LYS A 262 25.21 -5.41 -6.21
N LYS A 263 25.11 -6.66 -6.69
CA LYS A 263 24.70 -7.83 -5.89
C LYS A 263 25.54 -7.99 -4.62
N GLU A 264 26.86 -7.94 -4.78
CA GLU A 264 27.82 -8.06 -3.66
C GLU A 264 27.62 -6.97 -2.60
N MET A 265 27.23 -5.76 -3.03
CA MET A 265 26.97 -4.65 -2.12
C MET A 265 25.69 -4.90 -1.32
N THR A 266 24.60 -5.29 -1.99
CA THR A 266 23.35 -5.68 -1.31
C THR A 266 23.62 -6.77 -0.27
N TYR A 267 24.31 -7.84 -0.64
CA TYR A 267 24.62 -8.95 0.27
C TYR A 267 25.49 -8.51 1.46
N THR A 268 26.53 -7.72 1.19
CA THR A 268 27.45 -7.20 2.23
C THR A 268 26.72 -6.28 3.19
N TYR A 269 25.84 -5.40 2.69
CA TYR A 269 25.01 -4.52 3.52
C TYR A 269 24.13 -5.34 4.47
N LEU A 270 23.34 -6.28 3.92
CA LEU A 270 22.41 -7.11 4.70
C LEU A 270 23.12 -8.03 5.69
N SER A 271 24.30 -8.54 5.35
CA SER A 271 25.09 -9.41 6.22
C SER A 271 25.48 -8.76 7.55
N ARG A 272 25.40 -7.44 7.68
CA ARG A 272 25.55 -6.77 8.99
C ARG A 272 24.51 -7.27 9.99
N LEU A 273 23.28 -7.54 9.57
CA LEU A 273 22.21 -8.02 10.46
C LEU A 273 22.54 -9.36 11.13
N LYS A 274 23.44 -10.17 10.55
CA LYS A 274 23.92 -11.43 11.17
C LYS A 274 24.59 -11.19 12.52
N LYS A 275 25.15 -10.00 12.76
CA LYS A 275 25.71 -9.63 14.06
C LYS A 275 24.72 -9.75 15.21
N ILE A 276 23.42 -9.62 14.95
CA ILE A 276 22.38 -9.82 15.96
C ILE A 276 22.44 -11.26 16.48
N SER A 277 22.55 -12.25 15.58
CA SER A 277 22.69 -13.66 15.96
C SER A 277 24.06 -13.99 16.52
N GLU A 278 25.13 -13.47 15.92
CA GLU A 278 26.50 -13.69 16.40
C GLU A 278 26.68 -13.21 17.84
N ARG A 279 26.14 -12.03 18.16
CA ARG A 279 26.24 -11.44 19.51
C ARG A 279 25.33 -12.13 20.51
N SER A 280 24.08 -12.42 20.13
CA SER A 280 23.09 -12.97 21.07
C SER A 280 23.19 -14.48 21.27
N GLY A 281 23.83 -15.20 20.35
CA GLY A 281 23.77 -16.66 20.27
C GLY A 281 22.41 -17.20 19.82
N ILE A 282 21.49 -16.34 19.36
CA ILE A 282 20.13 -16.73 18.97
C ILE A 282 19.95 -16.52 17.46
N PRO A 283 19.50 -17.54 16.69
CA PRO A 283 19.21 -17.39 15.26
C PRO A 283 18.21 -16.28 14.96
N LEU A 284 18.40 -15.56 13.85
CA LEU A 284 17.58 -14.40 13.47
C LEU A 284 16.08 -14.72 13.48
N ASN A 285 15.70 -15.87 12.90
CA ASN A 285 14.31 -16.31 12.82
C ASN A 285 13.64 -16.64 14.17
N GLN A 286 14.39 -16.74 15.26
CA GLN A 286 13.85 -16.90 16.61
C GLN A 286 13.58 -15.56 17.30
N LEU A 287 14.13 -14.46 16.76
CA LEU A 287 13.97 -13.10 17.28
C LEU A 287 13.06 -12.25 16.38
N ILE A 288 13.18 -12.42 15.06
CA ILE A 288 12.57 -11.57 14.04
C ILE A 288 11.83 -12.47 13.05
N ARG A 289 10.58 -12.14 12.72
CA ARG A 289 9.80 -12.84 11.69
C ARG A 289 10.19 -12.37 10.30
N ALA A 290 10.18 -11.06 10.05
CA ALA A 290 10.47 -10.48 8.73
C ALA A 290 11.49 -9.34 8.79
N ILE A 291 12.30 -9.24 7.74
CA ILE A 291 13.10 -8.05 7.46
C ILE A 291 12.33 -7.22 6.44
N PHE A 292 12.17 -5.94 6.75
CA PHE A 292 11.44 -4.96 5.98
C PHE A 292 12.37 -4.08 5.14
N CYS A 293 11.93 -3.80 3.90
CA CYS A 293 12.45 -2.75 3.06
C CYS A 293 11.33 -1.77 2.68
N ASP A 294 11.53 -0.51 3.07
CA ASP A 294 10.65 0.61 2.76
C ASP A 294 10.65 0.93 1.27
N SER A 295 9.74 1.82 0.86
CA SER A 295 9.60 2.27 -0.52
C SER A 295 10.94 2.78 -1.09
N ILE A 296 11.23 2.36 -2.32
CA ILE A 296 12.55 2.58 -2.92
C ILE A 296 12.69 4.02 -3.41
N GLU A 297 13.44 4.82 -2.65
CA GLU A 297 13.76 6.21 -3.00
C GLU A 297 15.19 6.39 -3.53
N VAL A 298 15.63 5.61 -4.52
CA VAL A 298 17.01 5.67 -5.05
C VAL A 298 17.35 6.96 -5.81
N SER A 299 16.45 7.95 -5.82
CA SER A 299 16.82 9.36 -6.03
C SER A 299 17.44 9.72 -7.37
N GLY A 300 17.10 8.95 -8.38
CA GLY A 300 17.64 9.10 -9.73
C GLY A 300 18.90 8.26 -9.98
N ALA A 301 19.26 7.32 -9.10
CA ALA A 301 20.28 6.32 -9.40
C ALA A 301 19.86 5.58 -10.67
N ASN A 302 20.68 5.69 -11.70
CA ASN A 302 20.35 5.22 -13.04
C ASN A 302 21.58 4.60 -13.73
N TRP A 303 22.65 4.35 -12.99
CA TRP A 303 23.89 3.83 -13.54
C TRP A 303 24.62 2.99 -12.52
N THR A 304 25.48 2.11 -13.00
CA THR A 304 26.46 1.37 -12.20
C THR A 304 27.62 0.97 -13.12
N ASP A 305 28.73 0.57 -12.53
CA ASP A 305 29.90 0.13 -13.28
C ASP A 305 29.55 -1.07 -14.18
N ASN A 306 30.16 -1.13 -15.37
CA ASN A 306 29.93 -2.16 -16.39
C ASN A 306 28.52 -2.20 -17.01
N PHE A 307 27.67 -1.19 -16.79
CA PHE A 307 26.33 -1.14 -17.37
C PHE A 307 26.35 -1.23 -18.91
N GLU A 308 27.24 -0.53 -19.61
CA GLU A 308 27.33 -0.61 -21.09
C GLU A 308 27.65 -2.00 -21.60
N THR A 309 28.54 -2.72 -20.92
CA THR A 309 28.89 -4.10 -21.30
C THR A 309 27.69 -5.01 -21.10
N THR A 310 26.97 -4.83 -20.00
CA THR A 310 25.74 -5.58 -19.70
C THR A 310 24.64 -5.27 -20.71
N PHE A 311 24.50 -4.00 -21.10
CA PHE A 311 23.56 -3.56 -22.13
C PHE A 311 23.85 -4.18 -23.49
N PHE A 312 25.11 -4.14 -23.92
CA PHE A 312 25.52 -4.74 -25.19
C PHE A 312 25.25 -6.24 -25.22
N LYS A 313 25.52 -6.95 -24.12
CA LYS A 313 25.21 -8.39 -24.00
C LYS A 313 23.70 -8.67 -24.05
N ALA A 314 22.87 -7.80 -23.48
CA ALA A 314 21.43 -7.97 -23.44
C ALA A 314 20.74 -7.69 -24.79
N TYR A 315 21.20 -6.69 -25.55
CA TYR A 315 20.48 -6.20 -26.73
C TYR A 315 21.26 -6.20 -28.05
N GLY A 316 22.56 -6.50 -28.02
CA GLY A 316 23.39 -6.64 -29.22
C GLY A 316 23.81 -5.31 -29.88
N TYR A 317 23.54 -4.16 -29.26
CA TYR A 317 23.99 -2.84 -29.75
C TYR A 317 24.50 -1.94 -28.62
N LYS A 318 25.27 -0.91 -28.99
CA LYS A 318 25.91 0.02 -28.04
C LYS A 318 25.05 1.27 -27.79
N LEU A 319 25.16 1.82 -26.58
CA LEU A 319 24.50 3.06 -26.17
C LEU A 319 25.27 4.33 -26.58
N ASP A 320 26.51 4.20 -27.06
CA ASP A 320 27.43 5.30 -27.36
C ASP A 320 26.80 6.51 -28.07
N LYS A 321 26.11 6.31 -29.20
CA LYS A 321 25.42 7.37 -29.95
C LYS A 321 24.09 7.80 -29.34
N TRP A 322 23.60 7.09 -28.33
CA TRP A 322 22.33 7.33 -27.65
C TRP A 322 22.49 8.01 -26.29
N ILE A 323 23.69 7.95 -25.69
CA ILE A 323 24.05 8.59 -24.40
C ILE A 323 23.49 10.02 -24.24
N PRO A 324 23.55 10.92 -25.24
CA PRO A 324 23.00 12.28 -25.12
C PRO A 324 21.49 12.35 -24.88
N PHE A 325 20.76 11.24 -25.07
CA PHE A 325 19.30 11.23 -25.15
C PHE A 325 18.61 10.27 -24.18
N ILE A 326 19.34 9.32 -23.58
CA ILE A 326 18.72 8.30 -22.71
C ILE A 326 18.48 8.78 -21.29
N PHE A 327 19.29 9.71 -20.77
CA PHE A 327 19.20 10.12 -19.37
C PHE A 327 18.11 11.15 -19.10
N TYR A 328 17.57 11.06 -17.89
CA TYR A 328 16.43 11.83 -17.44
C TYR A 328 16.79 13.28 -17.16
N SER A 329 15.88 14.19 -17.53
CA SER A 329 15.87 15.50 -16.90
C SER A 329 15.57 15.34 -15.41
N THR A 330 16.11 16.22 -14.60
CA THR A 330 16.02 16.14 -13.15
C THR A 330 14.61 16.38 -12.60
N ASN A 331 13.66 16.73 -13.46
CA ASN A 331 12.26 16.96 -13.14
C ASN A 331 11.36 15.75 -13.49
N GLY A 332 11.94 14.61 -13.90
CA GLY A 332 11.21 13.35 -14.11
C GLY A 332 10.35 13.31 -15.38
N ASP A 333 10.59 14.22 -16.32
CA ASP A 333 9.76 14.37 -17.52
C ASP A 333 10.65 14.55 -18.75
N TYR A 334 10.66 13.56 -19.66
CA TYR A 334 11.35 13.64 -20.93
C TYR A 334 10.67 14.62 -21.90
N SER A 335 9.37 14.91 -21.74
CA SER A 335 8.62 15.85 -22.60
C SER A 335 9.02 17.31 -22.37
N ARG A 336 9.62 17.61 -21.20
CA ARG A 336 10.21 18.92 -20.89
C ARG A 336 11.57 19.14 -21.53
N ASN A 337 12.25 18.10 -22.04
CA ASN A 337 13.46 18.30 -22.83
C ASN A 337 13.09 18.90 -24.19
N THR A 338 13.31 20.20 -24.35
CA THR A 338 12.90 20.97 -25.53
C THR A 338 13.63 20.53 -26.81
N TYR A 339 14.84 19.99 -26.68
CA TYR A 339 15.65 19.59 -27.85
C TYR A 339 15.08 18.37 -28.59
N SER A 340 14.24 17.53 -27.96
CA SER A 340 13.62 16.40 -28.66
C SER A 340 12.44 16.82 -29.55
N LYS A 341 11.85 18.01 -29.31
CA LYS A 341 10.69 18.50 -30.06
C LYS A 341 10.99 18.63 -31.56
N THR A 342 12.22 18.99 -31.90
CA THR A 342 12.71 19.23 -33.27
C THR A 342 13.17 17.97 -34.01
N PHE A 343 13.16 16.79 -33.36
CA PHE A 343 13.54 15.53 -34.00
C PHE A 343 12.42 15.01 -34.92
N SER A 344 12.82 14.28 -35.97
CA SER A 344 11.88 13.55 -36.83
C SER A 344 11.05 12.53 -36.03
N SER A 345 9.85 12.21 -36.53
CA SER A 345 8.99 11.18 -35.93
C SER A 345 9.68 9.81 -35.86
N GLN A 346 10.41 9.45 -36.93
CA GLN A 346 11.18 8.21 -36.98
C GLN A 346 12.26 8.15 -35.87
N PHE A 347 13.05 9.22 -35.72
CA PHE A 347 14.12 9.22 -34.71
C PHE A 347 13.56 9.20 -33.28
N LYS A 348 12.39 9.82 -33.06
CA LYS A 348 11.66 9.73 -31.77
C LYS A 348 11.22 8.29 -31.47
N ASP A 349 10.71 7.57 -32.46
CA ASP A 349 10.30 6.16 -32.31
C ASP A 349 11.51 5.25 -32.01
N GLU A 350 12.62 5.43 -32.73
CA GLU A 350 13.86 4.70 -32.46
C GLU A 350 14.39 4.99 -31.04
N LEU A 351 14.41 6.28 -30.64
CA LEU A 351 14.84 6.68 -29.30
C LEU A 351 13.94 6.12 -28.20
N LYS A 352 12.63 6.09 -28.40
CA LYS A 352 11.67 5.51 -27.45
C LYS A 352 12.02 4.05 -27.14
N ARG A 353 12.35 3.27 -28.19
CA ARG A 353 12.72 1.84 -28.05
C ARG A 353 14.04 1.66 -27.34
N VAL A 354 15.04 2.48 -27.69
CA VAL A 354 16.34 2.46 -27.00
C VAL A 354 16.19 2.80 -25.51
N ARG A 355 15.32 3.77 -25.17
CA ARG A 355 15.00 4.10 -23.78
C ARG A 355 14.27 2.96 -23.08
N TYR A 356 13.33 2.31 -23.75
CA TYR A 356 12.66 1.12 -23.21
C TYR A 356 13.68 0.03 -22.88
N ASP A 357 14.59 -0.30 -23.81
CA ASP A 357 15.63 -1.32 -23.61
C ASP A 357 16.53 -0.98 -22.41
N TYR A 358 16.96 0.28 -22.32
CA TYR A 358 17.76 0.80 -21.21
C TYR A 358 17.03 0.69 -19.87
N ASN A 359 15.78 1.16 -19.82
CA ASN A 359 14.99 1.18 -18.58
C ASN A 359 14.59 -0.23 -18.14
N LYS A 360 14.24 -1.11 -19.07
CA LYS A 360 13.95 -2.52 -18.81
C LYS A 360 15.17 -3.20 -18.21
N LEU A 361 16.37 -2.97 -18.74
CA LEU A 361 17.59 -3.56 -18.20
C LEU A 361 17.95 -2.97 -16.83
N LEU A 362 17.80 -1.67 -16.64
CA LEU A 362 18.04 -1.01 -15.36
C LEU A 362 17.14 -1.61 -14.27
N VAL A 363 15.85 -1.78 -14.55
CA VAL A 363 14.90 -2.44 -13.64
C VAL A 363 15.28 -3.91 -13.42
N ALA A 364 15.62 -4.66 -14.46
CA ALA A 364 16.01 -6.06 -14.34
C ALA A 364 17.25 -6.23 -13.43
N LEU A 365 18.26 -5.38 -13.59
CA LEU A 365 19.44 -5.38 -12.72
C LEU A 365 19.10 -5.01 -11.28
N PHE A 366 18.22 -4.04 -11.06
CA PHE A 366 17.74 -3.72 -9.72
C PHE A 366 17.01 -4.90 -9.07
N LEU A 367 16.07 -5.51 -9.78
CA LEU A 367 15.29 -6.64 -9.25
C LEU A 367 16.19 -7.84 -8.93
N GLU A 368 17.16 -8.17 -9.78
CA GLU A 368 18.09 -9.28 -9.53
C GLU A 368 19.09 -8.96 -8.39
N ASN A 369 19.80 -7.84 -8.51
CA ASN A 369 20.94 -7.54 -7.65
C ASN A 369 20.54 -6.94 -6.31
N PHE A 370 19.34 -6.37 -6.20
CA PHE A 370 18.79 -5.88 -4.94
C PHE A 370 17.63 -6.74 -4.45
N THR A 371 16.48 -6.75 -5.14
CA THR A 371 15.25 -7.33 -4.57
C THR A 371 15.35 -8.85 -4.38
N LYS A 372 15.86 -9.57 -5.37
CA LYS A 372 16.06 -11.03 -5.30
C LYS A 372 17.19 -11.39 -4.35
N THR A 373 18.30 -10.67 -4.40
CA THR A 373 19.41 -10.85 -3.43
C THR A 373 18.96 -10.60 -1.98
N TYR A 374 18.06 -9.63 -1.76
CA TYR A 374 17.45 -9.36 -0.47
C TYR A 374 16.55 -10.52 -0.01
N LYS A 375 15.69 -11.04 -0.91
CA LYS A 375 14.86 -12.23 -0.67
C LYS A 375 15.72 -13.44 -0.31
N ASP A 376 16.77 -13.71 -1.09
CA ASP A 376 17.69 -14.83 -0.89
C ASP A 376 18.42 -14.71 0.46
N PHE A 377 18.82 -13.50 0.87
CA PHE A 377 19.36 -13.26 2.21
C PHE A 377 18.34 -13.61 3.30
N CYS A 378 17.08 -13.18 3.15
CA CYS A 378 16.04 -13.49 4.12
C CYS A 378 15.83 -15.01 4.24
N GLU A 379 15.70 -15.72 3.11
CA GLU A 379 15.55 -17.18 3.05
C GLU A 379 16.72 -17.90 3.71
N ALA A 380 17.96 -17.50 3.41
CA ALA A 380 19.17 -18.10 3.98
C ALA A 380 19.27 -17.95 5.51
N ASN A 381 18.53 -17.01 6.11
CA ASN A 381 18.49 -16.79 7.55
C ASN A 381 17.14 -17.17 8.19
N GLY A 382 16.24 -17.82 7.43
CA GLY A 382 14.95 -18.30 7.92
C GLY A 382 13.95 -17.20 8.29
N VAL A 383 14.13 -15.98 7.78
CA VAL A 383 13.24 -14.84 8.00
C VAL A 383 12.49 -14.50 6.72
N LEU A 384 11.32 -13.87 6.85
CA LEU A 384 10.51 -13.46 5.71
C LEU A 384 11.03 -12.15 5.10
N CYS A 385 10.93 -12.04 3.78
CA CYS A 385 11.20 -10.81 3.06
C CYS A 385 9.91 -9.97 2.94
N ARG A 386 9.88 -8.78 3.53
CA ARG A 386 8.79 -7.79 3.37
C ARG A 386 9.27 -6.55 2.62
N TYR A 387 8.55 -6.14 1.56
CA TYR A 387 9.07 -5.13 0.65
C TYR A 387 7.99 -4.25 0.00
N GLN A 388 8.24 -2.93 0.00
CA GLN A 388 7.48 -1.95 -0.76
C GLN A 388 8.12 -1.68 -2.14
N ALA A 389 7.56 -2.26 -3.21
CA ALA A 389 8.11 -2.13 -4.57
C ALA A 389 7.81 -0.79 -5.28
N TYR A 390 7.04 0.09 -4.66
CA TYR A 390 6.82 1.46 -5.15
C TYR A 390 7.89 2.43 -4.61
N GLY A 391 8.00 3.63 -5.18
CA GLY A 391 9.10 4.53 -4.86
C GLY A 391 8.99 5.93 -5.47
N THR A 392 10.01 6.77 -5.25
CA THR A 392 10.15 8.09 -5.88
C THR A 392 11.63 8.48 -6.08
N PRO A 393 12.00 9.18 -7.16
CA PRO A 393 11.17 9.59 -8.30
C PRO A 393 10.90 8.46 -9.30
N PHE A 394 11.60 7.32 -9.18
CA PHE A 394 11.50 6.19 -10.10
C PHE A 394 10.76 5.00 -9.49
N LEU A 395 10.10 4.23 -10.34
CA LEU A 395 9.47 2.95 -10.00
C LEU A 395 10.30 1.80 -10.57
N MET A 396 10.82 0.94 -9.70
CA MET A 396 11.72 -0.16 -10.07
C MET A 396 10.95 -1.48 -10.22
N GLY A 397 10.19 -1.61 -11.29
CA GLY A 397 9.49 -2.84 -11.68
C GLY A 397 8.04 -2.97 -11.21
N MET A 398 7.61 -2.27 -10.15
CA MET A 398 6.24 -2.32 -9.61
C MET A 398 5.75 -3.75 -9.39
N LEU A 399 4.94 -4.29 -10.32
CA LEU A 399 4.36 -5.63 -10.20
C LEU A 399 5.44 -6.72 -10.10
N ASP A 400 6.45 -6.69 -10.97
CA ASP A 400 7.53 -7.69 -10.94
C ASP A 400 8.26 -7.65 -9.58
N GLY A 401 8.44 -6.45 -9.01
CA GLY A 401 9.02 -6.27 -7.68
C GLY A 401 8.13 -6.77 -6.55
N TYR A 402 6.81 -6.67 -6.70
CA TYR A 402 5.83 -7.17 -5.73
C TYR A 402 5.63 -8.69 -5.76
N MET A 403 6.04 -9.36 -6.83
CA MET A 403 5.99 -10.82 -6.94
C MET A 403 7.18 -11.54 -6.27
N ILE A 404 8.24 -10.81 -5.90
CA ILE A 404 9.45 -11.37 -5.27
C ILE A 404 9.33 -11.60 -3.74
N PRO A 405 8.84 -10.66 -2.91
CA PRO A 405 8.85 -10.81 -1.45
C PRO A 405 7.89 -11.91 -0.96
N ASP A 406 8.12 -12.37 0.28
CA ASP A 406 7.15 -13.22 0.99
C ASP A 406 5.90 -12.44 1.40
N ILE A 407 6.10 -11.16 1.75
CA ILE A 407 5.06 -10.23 2.14
C ILE A 407 5.20 -8.97 1.27
N PRO A 408 4.44 -8.87 0.16
CA PRO A 408 4.34 -7.63 -0.60
C PRO A 408 3.70 -6.55 0.30
N GLU A 409 4.30 -5.35 0.35
CA GLU A 409 3.79 -4.25 1.18
C GLU A 409 3.43 -2.99 0.37
N SER A 410 2.28 -2.40 0.63
CA SER A 410 1.85 -1.12 0.07
C SER A 410 1.95 0.04 1.07
N ASN A 411 1.40 1.21 0.74
CA ASN A 411 1.09 2.25 1.71
C ASN A 411 -0.29 2.87 1.54
N ASN A 412 -0.75 3.61 2.56
CA ASN A 412 -1.97 4.40 2.58
C ASN A 412 -1.80 5.69 3.39
N TRP A 413 -2.35 6.80 2.88
CA TRP A 413 -2.35 8.10 3.53
C TRP A 413 -3.77 8.57 3.87
N ILE A 414 -3.96 9.07 5.10
CA ILE A 414 -5.30 9.42 5.61
C ILE A 414 -5.75 10.84 5.20
N TYR A 415 -4.90 11.87 5.27
CA TYR A 415 -5.26 13.27 4.93
C TYR A 415 -4.57 13.81 3.68
N SER A 416 -4.28 12.95 2.71
CA SER A 416 -3.86 13.37 1.36
C SER A 416 -5.01 13.95 0.53
N ALA A 417 -6.26 13.73 0.96
CA ALA A 417 -7.50 14.31 0.45
C ALA A 417 -8.36 14.85 1.61
N LYS A 418 -9.47 15.53 1.30
CA LYS A 418 -10.40 16.05 2.31
C LYS A 418 -11.26 14.90 2.86
N MET A 419 -11.17 14.66 4.17
CA MET A 419 -11.81 13.49 4.80
C MET A 419 -13.17 13.75 5.43
N LYS A 420 -13.59 15.00 5.57
CA LYS A 420 -14.93 15.33 6.12
C LYS A 420 -16.02 15.43 5.04
N ASP A 421 -15.73 14.97 3.82
CA ASP A 421 -16.74 14.90 2.77
C ASP A 421 -17.63 13.67 2.95
N SER A 422 -18.79 13.69 2.29
CA SER A 422 -19.81 12.66 2.43
C SER A 422 -19.37 11.31 1.85
N ILE A 423 -18.50 11.32 0.84
CA ILE A 423 -17.96 10.14 0.18
C ILE A 423 -16.44 10.09 0.40
N TRP A 424 -15.90 8.90 0.66
CA TRP A 424 -14.46 8.69 0.73
C TRP A 424 -13.75 9.10 -0.57
N GLN A 425 -12.62 9.78 -0.44
CA GLN A 425 -11.81 10.21 -1.57
C GLN A 425 -10.35 9.83 -1.35
N TRP A 426 -9.63 9.65 -2.45
CA TRP A 426 -8.19 9.50 -2.41
C TRP A 426 -7.47 10.33 -3.45
N ASN A 427 -6.24 10.70 -3.12
CA ASN A 427 -5.41 11.50 -4.02
C ASN A 427 -4.62 10.59 -4.96
N GLN A 428 -5.07 10.51 -6.21
CA GLN A 428 -4.41 9.71 -7.23
C GLN A 428 -2.96 10.14 -7.45
N SER A 429 -2.61 11.42 -7.37
CA SER A 429 -1.22 11.89 -7.51
C SER A 429 -0.28 11.39 -6.41
N HIS A 430 -0.81 10.89 -5.29
CA HIS A 430 -0.03 10.13 -4.31
C HIS A 430 0.01 8.64 -4.63
N GLY A 431 -0.98 8.10 -5.34
CA GLY A 431 -0.98 6.74 -5.90
C GLY A 431 -1.26 5.60 -4.92
N TYR A 432 -1.58 5.88 -3.65
CA TYR A 432 -1.63 4.83 -2.61
C TYR A 432 -2.61 3.68 -2.89
N MET A 433 -3.76 3.94 -3.53
CA MET A 433 -4.63 2.84 -3.97
C MET A 433 -4.09 2.10 -5.19
N THR A 434 -3.33 2.76 -6.06
CA THR A 434 -2.61 2.10 -7.15
C THR A 434 -1.58 1.13 -6.60
N TRP A 435 -0.80 1.53 -5.59
CA TRP A 435 0.18 0.67 -4.94
C TRP A 435 -0.50 -0.53 -4.25
N ASN A 436 -1.65 -0.32 -3.59
CA ASN A 436 -2.40 -1.41 -2.97
C ASN A 436 -2.81 -2.46 -4.00
N MET A 437 -3.38 -2.04 -5.13
CA MET A 437 -3.81 -2.95 -6.19
C MET A 437 -2.64 -3.75 -6.78
N TYR A 438 -1.46 -3.15 -6.92
CA TYR A 438 -0.27 -3.86 -7.40
C TYR A 438 0.37 -4.78 -6.34
N ALA A 439 0.40 -4.38 -5.07
CA ALA A 439 0.87 -5.24 -3.99
C ALA A 439 -0.04 -6.46 -3.81
N ALA A 440 -1.36 -6.25 -3.86
CA ALA A 440 -2.35 -7.32 -3.84
C ALA A 440 -2.20 -8.25 -5.04
N ALA A 441 -2.05 -7.70 -6.25
CA ALA A 441 -1.78 -8.51 -7.45
C ALA A 441 -0.51 -9.36 -7.29
N GLY A 442 0.59 -8.79 -6.78
CA GLY A 442 1.82 -9.55 -6.52
C GLY A 442 1.59 -10.72 -5.56
N GLY A 443 0.81 -10.50 -4.49
CA GLY A 443 0.44 -11.55 -3.54
C GLY A 443 -0.46 -12.62 -4.16
N HIS A 444 -1.51 -12.22 -4.89
CA HIS A 444 -2.46 -13.15 -5.51
C HIS A 444 -1.80 -14.01 -6.59
N LEU A 445 -1.04 -13.40 -7.50
CA LEU A 445 -0.35 -14.08 -8.61
C LEU A 445 0.72 -15.07 -8.12
N THR A 446 1.29 -14.84 -6.94
CA THR A 446 2.34 -15.70 -6.35
C THR A 446 1.89 -16.47 -5.10
N ASN A 447 0.57 -16.54 -4.88
CA ASN A 447 -0.06 -17.29 -3.79
C ASN A 447 0.50 -16.97 -2.40
N LYS A 448 0.73 -15.68 -2.11
CA LYS A 448 1.12 -15.18 -0.79
C LYS A 448 -0.13 -14.93 0.04
N SER A 449 -0.17 -15.49 1.24
CA SER A 449 -1.30 -15.33 2.16
C SER A 449 -1.35 -13.96 2.82
N ILE A 450 -0.22 -13.28 2.97
CA ILE A 450 -0.14 -11.97 3.64
C ILE A 450 0.31 -10.91 2.64
N VAL A 451 -0.52 -9.88 2.48
CA VAL A 451 -0.20 -8.65 1.75
C VAL A 451 -0.41 -7.50 2.72
N SER A 452 0.69 -6.85 3.11
CA SER A 452 0.65 -5.79 4.13
C SER A 452 0.52 -4.40 3.51
N SER A 453 0.21 -3.41 4.34
CA SER A 453 0.29 -2.01 3.98
C SER A 453 0.75 -1.17 5.16
N GLU A 454 1.66 -0.23 4.91
CA GLU A 454 1.90 0.90 5.78
C GLU A 454 0.65 1.79 5.78
N VAL A 455 -0.14 1.75 6.85
CA VAL A 455 -1.44 2.43 6.89
C VAL A 455 -1.43 3.69 7.75
N MET A 456 -2.30 4.64 7.38
CA MET A 456 -2.61 5.86 8.13
C MET A 456 -1.48 6.88 8.22
N THR A 457 -0.55 6.88 7.25
CA THR A 457 0.51 7.87 7.16
C THR A 457 -0.08 9.28 7.11
N ASN A 458 0.37 10.13 8.04
CA ASN A 458 -0.26 11.43 8.28
C ASN A 458 0.74 12.52 8.67
N THR A 459 0.77 13.59 7.88
CA THR A 459 1.57 14.80 8.15
C THR A 459 0.76 16.09 8.24
N ARG A 460 -0.57 16.03 8.06
CA ARG A 460 -1.45 17.21 7.94
C ARG A 460 -2.54 17.31 9.01
N GLY A 461 -2.91 16.21 9.64
CA GLY A 461 -3.99 16.14 10.62
C GLY A 461 -3.65 15.22 11.78
N VAL A 462 -2.40 15.27 12.27
CA VAL A 462 -1.84 14.33 13.26
C VAL A 462 -2.75 14.13 14.48
N PHE A 463 -3.36 15.22 14.97
CA PHE A 463 -4.28 15.22 16.12
C PHE A 463 -5.78 15.24 15.75
N LYS A 464 -6.11 15.15 14.45
CA LYS A 464 -7.49 15.20 13.94
C LYS A 464 -8.11 13.81 13.74
N THR A 465 -7.27 12.78 13.59
CA THR A 465 -7.67 11.42 13.23
C THR A 465 -8.69 10.84 14.22
N THR A 466 -9.77 10.27 13.69
CA THR A 466 -10.77 9.49 14.44
C THR A 466 -10.65 7.99 14.13
N LEU A 467 -11.16 7.11 15.01
CA LEU A 467 -11.25 5.68 14.68
C LEU A 467 -12.19 5.40 13.50
N GLU A 468 -13.22 6.22 13.32
CA GLU A 468 -14.10 6.17 12.15
C GLU A 468 -13.32 6.36 10.82
N GLU A 469 -12.42 7.35 10.76
CA GLU A 469 -11.61 7.59 9.56
C GLU A 469 -10.59 6.47 9.35
N ILE A 470 -10.02 5.92 10.43
CA ILE A 470 -9.14 4.74 10.35
C ILE A 470 -9.92 3.54 9.78
N LYS A 471 -11.14 3.25 10.28
CA LYS A 471 -12.00 2.20 9.72
C LYS A 471 -12.28 2.43 8.24
N GLN A 472 -12.69 3.64 7.87
CA GLN A 472 -13.02 3.98 6.49
C GLN A 472 -11.84 3.73 5.54
N HIS A 473 -10.61 4.07 5.96
CA HIS A 473 -9.41 3.82 5.16
C HIS A 473 -9.04 2.33 5.07
N ASP A 474 -9.17 1.58 6.17
CA ASP A 474 -8.88 0.16 6.18
C ASP A 474 -9.89 -0.67 5.42
N ASP A 475 -11.17 -0.30 5.45
CA ASP A 475 -12.17 -0.92 4.59
C ASP A 475 -11.75 -0.82 3.12
N MET A 476 -11.19 0.31 2.70
CA MET A 476 -10.64 0.46 1.35
C MET A 476 -9.33 -0.30 1.13
N ASN A 477 -8.50 -0.49 2.16
CA ASN A 477 -7.34 -1.39 2.08
C ASN A 477 -7.80 -2.84 1.81
N PHE A 478 -8.81 -3.32 2.54
CA PHE A 478 -9.40 -4.64 2.28
C PHE A 478 -10.02 -4.73 0.87
N ILE A 479 -10.79 -3.72 0.44
CA ILE A 479 -11.38 -3.68 -0.92
C ILE A 479 -10.29 -3.74 -2.01
N THR A 480 -9.11 -3.20 -1.76
CA THR A 480 -7.98 -3.23 -2.71
C THR A 480 -7.09 -4.48 -2.57
N GLY A 481 -7.44 -5.41 -1.68
CA GLY A 481 -6.78 -6.71 -1.51
C GLY A 481 -5.70 -6.77 -0.42
N ILE A 482 -5.50 -5.70 0.36
CA ILE A 482 -4.60 -5.71 1.52
C ILE A 482 -5.27 -6.50 2.66
N ASN A 483 -4.48 -7.30 3.39
CA ASN A 483 -4.98 -8.11 4.50
C ASN A 483 -4.07 -8.09 5.76
N HIS A 484 -3.12 -7.15 5.85
CA HIS A 484 -2.35 -6.91 7.08
C HIS A 484 -1.97 -5.43 7.25
N SER A 485 -2.49 -4.78 8.29
CA SER A 485 -2.23 -3.35 8.53
C SER A 485 -0.98 -3.14 9.41
N ILE A 486 -0.04 -2.32 8.94
CA ILE A 486 1.12 -1.83 9.70
C ILE A 486 0.93 -0.33 9.96
N LEU A 487 0.49 0.05 11.17
CA LEU A 487 0.18 1.45 11.47
C LEU A 487 1.44 2.33 11.42
N HIS A 488 1.36 3.41 10.65
CA HIS A 488 2.38 4.45 10.56
C HIS A 488 1.99 5.68 11.41
N GLY A 489 2.67 5.95 12.52
CA GLY A 489 3.58 5.06 13.23
C GLY A 489 3.51 5.30 14.73
N TYR A 490 3.90 4.29 15.51
CA TYR A 490 4.00 4.37 16.96
C TYR A 490 5.38 4.93 17.32
N ASN A 491 5.43 6.08 17.97
CA ASN A 491 6.68 6.78 18.21
C ASN A 491 7.27 6.35 19.55
N TYR A 492 8.51 5.85 19.56
CA TYR A 492 9.25 5.78 20.82
C TYR A 492 9.34 7.20 21.40
N SER A 493 8.91 7.34 22.64
CA SER A 493 8.91 8.59 23.38
C SER A 493 8.99 8.24 24.87
N PRO A 494 10.04 8.67 25.60
CA PRO A 494 10.16 8.43 27.03
C PRO A 494 8.92 8.88 27.81
N ALA A 495 8.49 8.12 28.81
CA ALA A 495 7.38 8.51 29.69
C ALA A 495 7.60 9.85 30.42
N SER A 496 8.85 10.25 30.63
CA SER A 496 9.22 11.53 31.25
C SER A 496 9.06 12.74 30.31
N GLU A 497 8.91 12.52 29.00
CA GLU A 497 8.70 13.63 28.06
C GLU A 497 7.31 14.25 28.28
N PRO A 498 7.21 15.59 28.35
CA PRO A 498 5.93 16.25 28.48
C PRO A 498 5.08 15.99 27.22
N PHE A 499 3.76 16.07 27.39
CA PHE A 499 2.81 15.98 26.27
C PHE A 499 3.24 16.90 25.10
N PRO A 500 3.20 16.43 23.84
CA PRO A 500 2.68 15.14 23.37
C PRO A 500 3.77 14.06 23.20
N GLY A 501 4.94 14.22 23.83
CA GLY A 501 6.09 13.38 23.58
C GLY A 501 6.68 13.58 22.18
N TRP A 502 7.52 12.63 21.76
CA TRP A 502 8.21 12.67 20.47
C TRP A 502 7.28 12.25 19.33
N ILE A 503 7.25 13.06 18.26
CA ILE A 503 6.46 12.77 17.06
C ILE A 503 7.34 13.01 15.84
N ARG A 504 7.71 11.91 15.16
CA ARG A 504 8.38 11.93 13.86
C ARG A 504 7.36 12.01 12.73
N TYR A 505 6.35 11.16 12.77
CA TYR A 505 5.19 11.16 11.89
C TYR A 505 3.91 10.88 12.66
N GLY A 506 2.79 11.37 12.13
CA GLY A 506 1.47 10.93 12.56
C GLY A 506 0.97 9.71 11.77
N ALA A 507 -0.23 9.22 12.06
CA ALA A 507 -1.20 9.77 13.02
C ALA A 507 -0.70 9.65 14.49
N TYR A 508 -1.31 10.37 15.43
CA TYR A 508 -0.90 10.36 16.84
C TYR A 508 -1.31 9.06 17.55
N PHE A 509 -0.73 7.93 17.16
CA PHE A 509 -0.86 6.65 17.84
C PHE A 509 0.02 6.67 19.09
N SER A 510 -0.59 7.01 20.22
CA SER A 510 0.05 7.15 21.52
C SER A 510 -0.99 6.90 22.61
N GLU A 511 -0.57 6.32 23.74
CA GLU A 511 -1.40 6.20 24.94
C GLU A 511 -1.90 7.53 25.50
N GLN A 512 -1.26 8.64 25.12
CA GLN A 512 -1.71 9.99 25.46
C GLN A 512 -2.84 10.50 24.55
N ASN A 513 -3.24 9.73 23.52
CA ASN A 513 -4.37 10.06 22.68
C ASN A 513 -5.68 9.65 23.38
N THR A 514 -6.68 10.54 23.36
CA THR A 514 -7.95 10.38 24.07
C THR A 514 -8.70 9.10 23.68
N TRP A 515 -8.66 8.72 22.41
CA TRP A 515 -9.32 7.50 21.93
C TRP A 515 -8.47 6.24 22.03
N TRP A 516 -7.23 6.29 22.54
CA TRP A 516 -6.36 5.12 22.68
C TRP A 516 -7.03 4.00 23.49
N LYS A 517 -7.74 4.37 24.56
CA LYS A 517 -8.50 3.43 25.41
C LYS A 517 -9.60 2.64 24.69
N HIS A 518 -9.96 3.07 23.48
CA HIS A 518 -10.98 2.42 22.62
C HIS A 518 -10.38 1.83 21.35
N LEU A 519 -9.07 1.94 21.13
CA LEU A 519 -8.40 1.51 19.90
C LEU A 519 -8.57 0.00 19.64
N ASN A 520 -8.76 -0.80 20.70
CA ASN A 520 -9.03 -2.23 20.61
C ASN A 520 -10.27 -2.56 19.76
N LEU A 521 -11.25 -1.65 19.68
CA LEU A 521 -12.44 -1.82 18.82
C LEU A 521 -12.05 -1.97 17.35
N TRP A 522 -11.14 -1.12 16.88
CA TRP A 522 -10.61 -1.20 15.52
C TRP A 522 -9.60 -2.34 15.37
N VAL A 523 -8.71 -2.55 16.35
CA VAL A 523 -7.68 -3.60 16.28
C VAL A 523 -8.32 -4.98 16.11
N ASP A 524 -9.35 -5.30 16.90
CA ASP A 524 -10.04 -6.58 16.76
C ASP A 524 -10.85 -6.63 15.45
N TYR A 525 -11.54 -5.56 15.06
CA TYR A 525 -12.23 -5.48 13.76
C TYR A 525 -11.30 -5.79 12.58
N ASN A 526 -10.14 -5.12 12.53
CA ASN A 526 -9.13 -5.33 11.50
C ASN A 526 -8.59 -6.76 11.55
N ALA A 527 -8.24 -7.26 12.74
CA ALA A 527 -7.69 -8.60 12.90
C ALA A 527 -8.63 -9.71 12.42
N ARG A 528 -9.94 -9.57 12.64
CA ARG A 528 -10.94 -10.55 12.19
C ARG A 528 -11.06 -10.58 10.66
N LEU A 529 -11.07 -9.41 10.01
CA LEU A 529 -11.09 -9.33 8.55
C LEU A 529 -9.79 -9.85 7.94
N SER A 530 -8.64 -9.44 8.48
CA SER A 530 -7.32 -9.94 8.10
C SER A 530 -7.25 -11.47 8.21
N ALA A 531 -7.75 -12.05 9.31
CA ALA A 531 -7.76 -13.51 9.49
C ALA A 531 -8.59 -14.23 8.41
N VAL A 532 -9.68 -13.63 7.92
CA VAL A 532 -10.46 -14.20 6.82
C VAL A 532 -9.69 -14.10 5.51
N PHE A 533 -9.24 -12.90 5.14
CA PHE A 533 -8.62 -12.65 3.84
C PHE A 533 -7.20 -13.20 3.70
N GLN A 534 -6.52 -13.53 4.79
CA GLN A 534 -5.27 -14.29 4.76
C GLN A 534 -5.49 -15.80 4.57
N ASN A 535 -6.72 -16.28 4.71
CA ASN A 535 -7.09 -17.69 4.67
C ASN A 535 -8.18 -17.99 3.61
N SER A 536 -8.29 -17.13 2.60
CA SER A 536 -9.14 -17.31 1.43
C SER A 536 -8.41 -16.92 0.16
N GLN A 537 -8.93 -17.37 -0.98
CA GLN A 537 -8.40 -17.09 -2.33
C GLN A 537 -9.16 -15.91 -2.93
N ALA A 538 -8.44 -14.94 -3.49
CA ALA A 538 -9.06 -13.85 -4.22
C ALA A 538 -9.66 -14.34 -5.55
N GLU A 539 -10.88 -13.89 -5.87
CA GLU A 539 -11.58 -14.19 -7.12
C GLU A 539 -11.61 -12.94 -8.00
N LYS A 540 -10.87 -12.95 -9.11
CA LYS A 540 -10.72 -11.80 -10.02
C LYS A 540 -11.01 -12.24 -11.46
N THR A 541 -12.09 -11.71 -12.05
CA THR A 541 -12.52 -12.13 -13.40
C THR A 541 -11.93 -11.27 -14.51
N ILE A 542 -11.40 -10.08 -14.21
CA ILE A 542 -10.92 -9.10 -15.19
C ILE A 542 -9.43 -8.81 -14.99
N ALA A 543 -8.62 -8.99 -16.02
CA ALA A 543 -7.23 -8.54 -16.07
C ALA A 543 -7.14 -7.21 -16.84
N ILE A 544 -6.42 -6.23 -16.29
CA ILE A 544 -6.20 -4.92 -16.92
C ILE A 544 -4.70 -4.76 -17.17
N LEU A 545 -4.34 -4.51 -18.43
CA LEU A 545 -2.98 -4.23 -18.86
C LEU A 545 -2.86 -2.77 -19.31
N GLY A 546 -2.06 -1.99 -18.57
CA GLY A 546 -1.78 -0.58 -18.88
C GLY A 546 -0.55 -0.37 -19.77
N PRO A 547 -0.28 0.89 -20.19
CA PRO A 547 0.78 1.22 -21.13
C PRO A 547 2.15 1.37 -20.45
N THR A 548 2.45 0.59 -19.41
CA THR A 548 3.70 0.69 -18.63
C THR A 548 4.93 0.61 -19.52
N SER A 549 4.97 -0.32 -20.47
CA SER A 549 6.09 -0.46 -21.41
C SER A 549 6.26 0.77 -22.31
N ASP A 550 5.15 1.35 -22.78
CA ASP A 550 5.18 2.58 -23.58
C ASP A 550 5.70 3.77 -22.76
N ILE A 551 5.18 3.93 -21.53
CA ILE A 551 5.63 4.94 -20.58
C ILE A 551 7.12 4.80 -20.31
N TRP A 552 7.67 3.59 -20.20
CA TRP A 552 9.12 3.40 -20.01
C TRP A 552 9.97 3.86 -21.21
N GLY A 553 9.43 3.87 -22.42
CA GLY A 553 10.10 4.48 -23.58
C GLY A 553 9.93 5.99 -23.63
N ASP A 554 8.73 6.48 -23.32
CA ASP A 554 8.32 7.88 -23.49
C ASP A 554 8.75 8.77 -22.32
N ASN A 555 8.46 8.33 -21.10
CA ASN A 555 8.64 9.05 -19.83
C ASN A 555 9.64 8.34 -18.89
N GLY A 556 10.08 7.13 -19.26
CA GLY A 556 10.95 6.25 -18.48
C GLY A 556 10.34 5.83 -17.16
N LEU A 557 11.17 5.68 -16.12
CA LEU A 557 10.75 5.10 -14.85
C LEU A 557 10.03 6.09 -13.93
N ALA A 558 9.71 7.29 -14.39
CA ALA A 558 9.11 8.33 -13.57
C ALA A 558 7.77 7.90 -12.97
N ARG A 559 7.63 8.12 -11.66
CA ARG A 559 6.43 7.75 -10.90
C ARG A 559 5.17 8.39 -11.43
N GLU A 560 5.16 9.72 -11.63
CA GLU A 560 3.95 10.49 -11.98
C GLU A 560 3.28 10.00 -13.27
N PRO A 561 3.97 9.93 -14.42
CA PRO A 561 3.39 9.38 -15.65
C PRO A 561 2.80 7.98 -15.45
N PHE A 562 3.49 7.08 -14.74
CA PHE A 562 3.02 5.72 -14.52
C PHE A 562 1.61 5.64 -13.92
N HIS A 563 1.27 6.46 -12.91
CA HIS A 563 -0.02 6.36 -12.19
C HIS A 563 -1.04 7.45 -12.56
N LEU A 564 -0.66 8.37 -13.44
CA LEU A 564 -1.53 9.46 -13.92
C LEU A 564 -1.87 9.36 -15.41
N GLU A 565 -1.17 8.54 -16.19
CA GLU A 565 -1.32 8.48 -17.65
C GLU A 565 -1.63 7.05 -18.13
N PRO A 566 -2.81 6.79 -18.71
CA PRO A 566 -3.97 7.67 -18.75
C PRO A 566 -4.66 7.75 -17.38
N ARG A 567 -5.28 8.91 -17.08
CA ARG A 567 -5.81 9.20 -15.74
C ARG A 567 -6.91 8.21 -15.30
N TYR A 568 -7.72 7.71 -16.23
CA TYR A 568 -8.81 6.79 -15.94
C TYR A 568 -8.34 5.40 -15.48
N LEU A 569 -7.17 4.94 -15.96
CA LEU A 569 -6.71 3.57 -15.81
C LEU A 569 -6.72 3.12 -14.35
N TYR A 570 -6.04 3.86 -13.48
CA TYR A 570 -5.88 3.46 -12.08
C TYR A 570 -7.05 3.84 -11.17
N LYS A 571 -8.15 4.33 -11.77
CA LYS A 571 -9.46 4.48 -11.14
C LYS A 571 -10.47 3.46 -11.64
N LEU A 572 -10.14 2.67 -12.67
CA LEU A 572 -11.08 1.74 -13.30
C LEU A 572 -11.53 0.62 -12.34
N TRP A 573 -10.70 0.27 -11.35
CA TRP A 573 -11.08 -0.69 -10.30
C TRP A 573 -12.27 -0.22 -9.45
N GLU A 574 -12.47 1.10 -9.29
CA GLU A 574 -13.54 1.65 -8.46
C GLU A 574 -14.93 1.28 -9.00
N PRO A 575 -15.31 1.65 -10.24
CA PRO A 575 -16.60 1.27 -10.80
C PRO A 575 -16.70 -0.23 -11.08
N ILE A 576 -15.61 -0.93 -11.40
CA ILE A 576 -15.64 -2.39 -11.56
C ILE A 576 -16.14 -3.05 -10.26
N SER A 577 -15.57 -2.67 -9.11
CA SER A 577 -16.02 -3.11 -7.79
C SER A 577 -17.48 -2.72 -7.55
N GLN A 578 -17.83 -1.45 -7.75
CA GLN A 578 -19.18 -0.92 -7.50
C GLN A 578 -20.28 -1.56 -8.38
N LEU A 579 -19.91 -2.12 -9.53
CA LEU A 579 -20.80 -2.80 -10.47
C LEU A 579 -20.90 -4.32 -10.20
N GLY A 580 -20.23 -4.84 -9.17
CA GLY A 580 -20.30 -6.26 -8.79
C GLY A 580 -19.27 -7.15 -9.49
N HIS A 581 -18.19 -6.57 -10.00
CA HIS A 581 -17.07 -7.29 -10.62
C HIS A 581 -15.77 -7.05 -9.82
N SER A 582 -14.75 -7.86 -10.10
CA SER A 582 -13.42 -7.73 -9.50
C SER A 582 -12.35 -7.77 -10.58
N CYS A 583 -11.36 -6.88 -10.49
CA CYS A 583 -10.24 -6.83 -11.41
C CYS A 583 -8.87 -6.89 -10.73
N GLU A 584 -7.87 -7.16 -11.55
CA GLU A 584 -6.46 -7.12 -11.21
C GLU A 584 -5.68 -6.37 -12.30
N TYR A 585 -4.65 -5.61 -11.91
CA TYR A 585 -3.71 -5.03 -12.87
C TYR A 585 -2.55 -5.99 -13.07
N ILE A 586 -2.30 -6.35 -14.33
CA ILE A 586 -1.19 -7.23 -14.72
C ILE A 586 -0.23 -6.49 -15.66
N ASN A 587 0.95 -7.07 -15.90
CA ASN A 587 1.90 -6.59 -16.89
C ASN A 587 2.08 -7.61 -18.03
N GLN A 588 2.87 -7.25 -19.05
CA GLN A 588 3.11 -8.14 -20.18
C GLN A 588 3.92 -9.41 -19.80
N ASN A 589 4.70 -9.38 -18.71
CA ASN A 589 5.45 -10.56 -18.23
C ASN A 589 4.48 -11.62 -17.67
N VAL A 590 3.51 -11.21 -16.86
CA VAL A 590 2.44 -12.11 -16.37
C VAL A 590 1.71 -12.75 -17.55
N LEU A 591 1.37 -11.96 -18.58
CA LEU A 591 0.68 -12.49 -19.75
C LEU A 591 1.55 -13.46 -20.57
N LYS A 592 2.84 -13.13 -20.75
CA LYS A 592 3.84 -13.99 -21.40
C LYS A 592 3.94 -15.35 -20.72
N ASP A 593 3.95 -15.36 -19.39
CA ASP A 593 4.14 -16.57 -18.57
C ASP A 593 2.83 -17.27 -18.20
N ALA A 594 1.66 -16.74 -18.62
CA ALA A 594 0.35 -17.31 -18.32
C ALA A 594 0.00 -18.49 -19.23
N ASP A 595 -0.76 -19.44 -18.68
CA ASP A 595 -1.41 -20.49 -19.47
C ASP A 595 -2.74 -19.98 -20.03
N ILE A 596 -3.09 -20.45 -21.23
CA ILE A 596 -4.33 -20.08 -21.90
C ILE A 596 -5.19 -21.33 -22.05
N GLU A 597 -6.39 -21.30 -21.48
CA GLU A 597 -7.30 -22.43 -21.55
C GLU A 597 -8.76 -21.97 -21.63
N ASN A 598 -9.52 -22.46 -22.62
CA ASN A 598 -10.97 -22.29 -22.73
C ASN A 598 -11.43 -20.82 -22.56
N GLY A 599 -10.74 -19.89 -23.24
CA GLY A 599 -11.04 -18.46 -23.19
C GLY A 599 -10.67 -17.79 -21.86
N LYS A 600 -9.70 -18.35 -21.13
CA LYS A 600 -9.20 -17.80 -19.87
C LYS A 600 -7.68 -17.64 -19.89
N ILE A 601 -7.20 -16.66 -19.13
CA ILE A 601 -5.79 -16.45 -18.80
C ILE A 601 -5.57 -16.99 -17.38
N LEU A 602 -4.67 -17.95 -17.23
CA LEU A 602 -4.36 -18.62 -15.97
C LEU A 602 -2.93 -18.28 -15.53
N TYR A 603 -2.77 -17.82 -14.29
CA TYR A 603 -1.45 -17.55 -13.72
C TYR A 603 -1.46 -17.89 -12.23
N GLY A 604 -0.64 -18.86 -11.81
CA GLY A 604 -0.71 -19.38 -10.44
C GLY A 604 -2.13 -19.86 -10.11
N ASN A 605 -2.73 -19.31 -9.07
CA ASN A 605 -4.12 -19.60 -8.67
C ASN A 605 -5.16 -18.64 -9.29
N MET A 606 -4.71 -17.68 -10.11
CA MET A 606 -5.57 -16.65 -10.69
C MET A 606 -6.11 -17.08 -12.07
N SER A 607 -7.34 -16.70 -12.37
CA SER A 607 -8.03 -17.03 -13.62
C SER A 607 -8.87 -15.85 -14.12
N TYR A 608 -8.49 -15.26 -15.25
CA TYR A 608 -9.16 -14.10 -15.84
C TYR A 608 -9.97 -14.49 -17.09
N ARG A 609 -11.18 -13.94 -17.23
CA ARG A 609 -12.12 -14.19 -18.35
C ARG A 609 -12.24 -13.00 -19.32
N LEU A 610 -11.75 -11.84 -18.93
CA LEU A 610 -11.74 -10.62 -19.71
C LEU A 610 -10.36 -9.97 -19.60
N LEU A 611 -9.78 -9.63 -20.75
CA LEU A 611 -8.55 -8.84 -20.81
C LEU A 611 -8.88 -7.42 -21.31
N VAL A 612 -8.41 -6.41 -20.60
CA VAL A 612 -8.54 -4.99 -20.97
C VAL A 612 -7.17 -4.43 -21.31
N LEU A 613 -6.98 -3.97 -22.55
CA LEU A 613 -5.81 -3.22 -23.00
C LEU A 613 -6.12 -1.73 -22.90
N ALA A 614 -5.55 -1.06 -21.91
CA ALA A 614 -5.88 0.33 -21.60
C ALA A 614 -4.89 1.31 -22.22
N SER A 615 -5.25 1.90 -23.37
CA SER A 615 -4.43 2.88 -24.10
C SER A 615 -3.00 2.39 -24.40
N LEU A 616 -2.85 1.08 -24.63
CA LEU A 616 -1.59 0.39 -24.91
C LEU A 616 -1.25 0.47 -26.41
N LYS A 617 -0.03 0.87 -26.76
CA LYS A 617 0.39 1.03 -28.16
C LYS A 617 1.35 -0.07 -28.62
N SER A 618 2.13 -0.60 -27.68
CA SER A 618 3.23 -1.51 -27.98
C SER A 618 3.14 -2.83 -27.20
N LEU A 619 3.39 -3.95 -27.88
CA LEU A 619 3.42 -5.29 -27.32
C LEU A 619 4.76 -5.99 -27.59
N GLY A 620 5.21 -6.82 -26.66
CA GLY A 620 6.23 -7.83 -26.95
C GLY A 620 5.64 -8.98 -27.76
N LEU A 621 6.43 -9.60 -28.64
CA LEU A 621 5.95 -10.68 -29.53
C LEU A 621 5.31 -11.85 -28.75
N GLU A 622 5.87 -12.22 -27.61
CA GLU A 622 5.33 -13.30 -26.78
C GLU A 622 3.99 -12.91 -26.15
N ALA A 623 3.84 -11.66 -25.70
CA ALA A 623 2.57 -11.15 -25.19
C ALA A 623 1.51 -11.09 -26.31
N THR A 624 1.90 -10.68 -27.52
CA THR A 624 1.03 -10.75 -28.72
C THR A 624 0.56 -12.18 -28.97
N SER A 625 1.47 -13.15 -28.97
CA SER A 625 1.13 -14.57 -29.18
C SER A 625 0.18 -15.13 -28.12
N LYS A 626 0.33 -14.70 -26.85
CA LYS A 626 -0.59 -15.06 -25.77
C LYS A 626 -1.97 -14.43 -25.93
N ILE A 627 -2.05 -13.18 -26.42
CA ILE A 627 -3.33 -12.55 -26.77
C ILE A 627 -4.01 -13.29 -27.93
N GLU A 628 -3.26 -13.68 -28.96
CA GLU A 628 -3.79 -14.49 -30.06
C GLU A 628 -4.36 -15.82 -29.56
N SER A 629 -3.59 -16.54 -28.74
CA SER A 629 -4.03 -17.80 -28.13
C SER A 629 -5.29 -17.61 -27.29
N TYR A 630 -5.33 -16.54 -26.48
CA TYR A 630 -6.47 -16.22 -25.64
C TYR A 630 -7.74 -15.96 -26.45
N VAL A 631 -7.68 -15.10 -27.47
CA VAL A 631 -8.83 -14.77 -28.31
C VAL A 631 -9.30 -15.97 -29.14
N THR A 632 -8.36 -16.71 -29.74
CA THR A 632 -8.68 -17.92 -30.53
C THR A 632 -9.30 -19.04 -29.68
N SER A 633 -8.96 -19.11 -28.39
CA SER A 633 -9.60 -20.03 -27.43
C SER A 633 -10.98 -19.58 -26.92
N GLY A 634 -11.50 -18.44 -27.39
CA GLY A 634 -12.81 -17.90 -27.01
C GLY A 634 -12.77 -16.76 -25.99
N GLY A 635 -11.58 -16.26 -25.64
CA GLY A 635 -11.40 -15.13 -24.74
C GLY A 635 -11.89 -13.81 -25.33
N LYS A 636 -12.32 -12.88 -24.46
CA LYS A 636 -12.77 -11.54 -24.86
C LYS A 636 -11.74 -10.48 -24.50
N LEU A 637 -11.55 -9.53 -25.43
CA LEU A 637 -10.59 -8.44 -25.33
C LEU A 637 -11.31 -7.10 -25.46
N ILE A 638 -11.07 -6.18 -24.51
CA ILE A 638 -11.41 -4.78 -24.66
C ILE A 638 -10.14 -4.00 -25.01
N VAL A 639 -10.19 -3.22 -26.07
CA VAL A 639 -9.11 -2.32 -26.50
C VAL A 639 -9.60 -0.89 -26.34
N ILE A 640 -8.92 -0.13 -25.48
CA ILE A 640 -9.24 1.28 -25.23
C ILE A 640 -8.31 2.18 -26.04
N ASP A 641 -8.91 3.13 -26.75
CA ASP A 641 -8.33 4.13 -27.66
C ASP A 641 -7.84 3.62 -29.01
N GLU A 642 -6.78 2.83 -29.03
CA GLU A 642 -6.14 2.35 -30.26
C GLU A 642 -5.63 0.91 -30.13
N LEU A 643 -5.61 0.19 -31.26
CA LEU A 643 -5.05 -1.15 -31.33
C LEU A 643 -3.53 -1.08 -31.21
N PRO A 644 -2.89 -1.90 -30.35
CA PRO A 644 -1.43 -1.93 -30.29
C PRO A 644 -0.86 -2.53 -31.57
N ILE A 645 -0.09 -1.74 -32.31
CA ILE A 645 0.49 -2.13 -33.61
C ILE A 645 2.02 -1.99 -33.64
N LYS A 646 2.63 -1.77 -32.47
CA LYS A 646 4.06 -1.55 -32.32
C LYS A 646 4.69 -2.65 -31.47
N SER A 647 5.95 -2.94 -31.76
CA SER A 647 6.82 -3.76 -30.92
C SER A 647 7.53 -2.89 -29.87
N LEU A 648 8.26 -3.48 -28.92
CA LEU A 648 8.89 -2.74 -27.82
C LEU A 648 10.38 -2.44 -28.04
N HIS A 649 11.14 -3.40 -28.54
CA HIS A 649 12.61 -3.37 -28.60
C HIS A 649 13.14 -2.59 -29.81
N TYR A 650 14.39 -2.09 -29.74
CA TYR A 650 15.03 -1.35 -30.85
C TYR A 650 15.50 -2.29 -31.97
N THR A 651 16.11 -3.42 -31.62
CA THR A 651 16.60 -4.39 -32.59
C THR A 651 15.43 -4.98 -33.41
N ASP A 652 15.57 -4.97 -34.74
CA ASP A 652 14.59 -5.48 -35.71
C ASP A 652 13.17 -4.92 -35.59
N TYR A 653 13.03 -3.72 -35.01
CA TYR A 653 11.73 -3.14 -34.67
C TYR A 653 10.76 -3.01 -35.87
N LYS A 654 11.26 -2.81 -37.09
CA LYS A 654 10.41 -2.71 -38.29
C LYS A 654 9.73 -4.04 -38.62
N THR A 655 10.49 -5.13 -38.55
CA THR A 655 9.96 -6.49 -38.74
C THR A 655 8.99 -6.84 -37.62
N ASN A 656 9.38 -6.55 -36.37
CA ASN A 656 8.55 -6.86 -35.21
C ASN A 656 7.27 -6.01 -35.14
N ASP A 657 7.31 -4.74 -35.56
CA ASP A 657 6.11 -3.91 -35.74
C ASP A 657 5.15 -4.53 -36.76
N ALA A 658 5.66 -5.02 -37.89
CA ALA A 658 4.84 -5.66 -38.90
C ALA A 658 4.17 -6.94 -38.35
N LEU A 659 4.89 -7.74 -37.56
CA LEU A 659 4.35 -8.95 -36.91
C LEU A 659 3.25 -8.60 -35.89
N VAL A 660 3.50 -7.65 -34.99
CA VAL A 660 2.49 -7.23 -33.98
C VAL A 660 1.26 -6.67 -34.68
N LYS A 661 1.46 -5.76 -35.64
CA LYS A 661 0.37 -5.16 -36.40
C LYS A 661 -0.46 -6.23 -37.10
N GLN A 662 0.18 -7.13 -37.83
CA GLN A 662 -0.49 -8.20 -38.57
C GLN A 662 -1.32 -9.08 -37.62
N ALA A 663 -0.74 -9.55 -36.53
CA ALA A 663 -1.43 -10.37 -35.53
C ALA A 663 -2.68 -9.66 -34.99
N MET A 664 -2.54 -8.43 -34.51
CA MET A 664 -3.65 -7.69 -33.91
C MET A 664 -4.74 -7.34 -34.92
N GLU A 665 -4.39 -6.94 -36.15
CA GLU A 665 -5.36 -6.68 -37.22
C GLU A 665 -6.10 -7.97 -37.65
N GLN A 666 -5.40 -9.10 -37.71
CA GLN A 666 -6.01 -10.40 -37.99
C GLN A 666 -6.98 -10.83 -36.89
N LEU A 667 -6.67 -10.57 -35.62
CA LEU A 667 -7.60 -10.84 -34.52
C LEU A 667 -8.90 -10.04 -34.66
N VAL A 668 -8.80 -8.76 -35.01
CA VAL A 668 -9.98 -7.90 -35.26
C VAL A 668 -10.79 -8.43 -36.43
N ALA A 669 -10.15 -8.82 -37.53
CA ALA A 669 -10.82 -9.31 -38.73
C ALA A 669 -11.48 -10.69 -38.51
N ASN A 670 -10.80 -11.61 -37.84
CA ASN A 670 -11.23 -13.00 -37.70
C ASN A 670 -12.15 -13.23 -36.50
N TYR A 671 -12.03 -12.40 -35.44
CA TYR A 671 -12.79 -12.55 -34.19
C TYR A 671 -13.50 -11.25 -33.76
N PRO A 672 -14.29 -10.59 -34.63
CA PRO A 672 -14.88 -9.28 -34.34
C PRO A 672 -15.86 -9.26 -33.15
N LYS A 673 -16.43 -10.41 -32.76
CA LYS A 673 -17.28 -10.54 -31.56
C LYS A 673 -16.47 -10.64 -30.25
N SER A 674 -15.22 -11.06 -30.34
CA SER A 674 -14.33 -11.18 -29.18
C SER A 674 -13.57 -9.89 -28.89
N ILE A 675 -13.48 -8.98 -29.88
CA ILE A 675 -12.71 -7.73 -29.77
C ILE A 675 -13.64 -6.52 -29.69
N ILE A 676 -13.64 -5.83 -28.55
CA ILE A 676 -14.43 -4.64 -28.31
C ILE A 676 -13.49 -3.43 -28.30
N GLN A 677 -13.64 -2.55 -29.30
CA GLN A 677 -12.86 -1.32 -29.39
C GLN A 677 -13.69 -0.13 -28.93
N VAL A 678 -13.16 0.62 -27.96
CA VAL A 678 -13.83 1.78 -27.37
C VAL A 678 -12.85 2.94 -27.19
N LYS A 679 -13.35 4.17 -27.08
CA LYS A 679 -12.54 5.31 -26.63
C LYS A 679 -12.53 5.38 -25.11
N GLN A 680 -11.47 5.94 -24.54
CA GLN A 680 -11.42 6.28 -23.11
C GLN A 680 -12.62 7.17 -22.71
N PRO A 681 -13.02 7.19 -21.42
CA PRO A 681 -14.08 8.07 -20.96
C PRO A 681 -13.71 9.55 -21.17
N ASN A 682 -14.71 10.37 -21.50
CA ASN A 682 -14.53 11.82 -21.71
C ASN A 682 -14.07 12.55 -20.44
N SER A 683 -14.48 12.05 -19.27
CA SER A 683 -14.12 12.59 -17.96
C SER A 683 -14.11 11.50 -16.89
N LEU A 684 -13.51 11.78 -15.72
CA LEU A 684 -13.60 10.87 -14.58
C LEU A 684 -15.02 10.80 -13.98
N ASP A 685 -15.87 11.79 -14.21
CA ASP A 685 -17.24 11.78 -13.70
C ASP A 685 -18.11 10.73 -14.42
N ASP A 686 -17.83 10.54 -15.72
CA ASP A 686 -18.47 9.55 -16.60
C ASP A 686 -17.96 8.12 -16.40
N LEU A 687 -16.83 7.95 -15.69
CA LEU A 687 -16.12 6.68 -15.57
C LEU A 687 -17.02 5.52 -15.12
N PHE A 688 -17.97 5.78 -14.23
CA PHE A 688 -18.92 4.76 -13.74
C PHE A 688 -19.84 4.24 -14.86
N SER A 689 -20.55 5.14 -15.54
CA SER A 689 -21.47 4.77 -16.62
C SER A 689 -20.74 4.22 -17.83
N TRP A 690 -19.55 4.77 -18.13
CA TRP A 690 -18.68 4.25 -19.18
C TRP A 690 -18.23 2.82 -18.89
N THR A 691 -17.81 2.53 -17.64
CA THR A 691 -17.41 1.18 -17.23
C THR A 691 -18.59 0.20 -17.33
N GLN A 692 -19.79 0.64 -16.91
CA GLN A 692 -20.99 -0.18 -17.02
C GLN A 692 -21.29 -0.59 -18.47
N ASN A 693 -21.17 0.34 -19.41
CA ASN A 693 -21.42 0.07 -20.83
C ASN A 693 -20.42 -0.95 -21.41
N ILE A 694 -19.11 -0.82 -21.10
CA ILE A 694 -18.12 -1.75 -21.63
C ILE A 694 -18.27 -3.16 -21.04
N LEU A 695 -18.66 -3.28 -19.77
CA LEU A 695 -18.90 -4.57 -19.14
C LEU A 695 -20.13 -5.26 -19.74
N GLN A 696 -21.19 -4.50 -20.01
CA GLN A 696 -22.37 -5.01 -20.72
C GLN A 696 -22.04 -5.48 -22.14
N GLN A 697 -21.29 -4.68 -22.91
CA GLN A 697 -20.83 -5.06 -24.26
C GLN A 697 -19.95 -6.32 -24.24
N SER A 698 -19.12 -6.48 -23.21
CA SER A 698 -18.30 -7.68 -23.03
C SER A 698 -19.09 -8.92 -22.63
N GLU A 699 -20.35 -8.76 -22.18
CA GLU A 699 -21.16 -9.84 -21.60
C GLU A 699 -20.42 -10.60 -20.49
N THR A 700 -19.49 -9.92 -19.79
CA THR A 700 -18.74 -10.51 -18.69
C THR A 700 -19.72 -10.73 -17.55
N LYS A 701 -19.76 -11.96 -17.02
CA LYS A 701 -20.60 -12.28 -15.86
C LYS A 701 -20.04 -11.55 -14.63
N ALA A 702 -20.92 -10.88 -13.89
CA ALA A 702 -20.59 -10.27 -12.62
C ALA A 702 -20.30 -11.34 -11.56
N ASP A 703 -19.41 -11.02 -10.62
CA ASP A 703 -19.20 -11.85 -9.43
C ASP A 703 -20.45 -11.78 -8.54
N ILE A 704 -21.17 -10.66 -8.57
CA ILE A 704 -22.45 -10.43 -7.89
C ILE A 704 -23.33 -9.53 -8.77
N VAL A 705 -24.59 -9.88 -8.98
CA VAL A 705 -25.53 -8.99 -9.68
C VAL A 705 -26.18 -8.03 -8.70
N ILE A 706 -25.95 -6.73 -8.85
CA ILE A 706 -26.50 -5.67 -7.99
C ILE A 706 -27.59 -4.91 -8.75
N SER A 707 -28.82 -4.83 -8.21
CA SER A 707 -29.97 -4.25 -8.94
C SER A 707 -29.90 -2.73 -9.18
N LYS A 708 -29.20 -2.00 -8.30
CA LYS A 708 -28.99 -0.55 -8.36
C LYS A 708 -27.58 -0.20 -7.87
N PRO A 709 -26.54 -0.51 -8.65
CA PRO A 709 -25.16 -0.24 -8.25
C PRO A 709 -24.96 1.26 -8.03
N THR A 710 -24.05 1.62 -7.13
CA THR A 710 -23.83 3.02 -6.73
C THR A 710 -22.38 3.27 -6.39
N LYS A 711 -21.91 4.51 -6.59
CA LYS A 711 -20.56 4.96 -6.23
C LYS A 711 -20.25 4.86 -4.72
N LYS A 712 -21.27 4.60 -3.88
CA LYS A 712 -21.16 4.52 -2.42
C LYS A 712 -20.77 3.14 -1.90
N VAL A 713 -20.97 2.07 -2.68
CA VAL A 713 -20.77 0.69 -2.21
C VAL A 713 -19.70 0.01 -3.04
N TYR A 714 -18.66 -0.47 -2.36
CA TYR A 714 -17.63 -1.31 -2.95
C TYR A 714 -17.81 -2.74 -2.46
N GLN A 715 -17.37 -3.70 -3.27
CA GLN A 715 -17.36 -5.11 -2.92
C GLN A 715 -16.06 -5.80 -3.36
N ILE A 716 -15.72 -6.88 -2.67
CA ILE A 716 -14.77 -7.89 -3.13
C ILE A 716 -15.35 -9.29 -2.93
N HIS A 717 -14.85 -10.23 -3.74
CA HIS A 717 -15.16 -11.66 -3.67
C HIS A 717 -13.88 -12.46 -3.37
N GLN A 718 -13.96 -13.33 -2.38
CA GLN A 718 -12.96 -14.36 -2.09
C GLN A 718 -13.65 -15.71 -1.88
N SER A 719 -12.89 -16.80 -1.97
CA SER A 719 -13.42 -18.14 -1.81
C SER A 719 -12.51 -19.01 -0.93
N THR A 720 -13.08 -20.06 -0.36
CA THR A 720 -12.34 -21.24 0.06
C THR A 720 -12.97 -22.46 -0.59
N LYS A 721 -12.40 -23.66 -0.41
CA LYS A 721 -12.95 -24.91 -0.96
C LYS A 721 -14.46 -25.10 -0.70
N ASN A 722 -14.99 -24.60 0.42
CA ASN A 722 -16.40 -24.81 0.81
C ASN A 722 -17.17 -23.52 1.16
N LYS A 723 -16.61 -22.34 0.92
CA LYS A 723 -17.25 -21.05 1.27
C LYS A 723 -17.04 -20.02 0.18
N ASP A 724 -18.08 -19.25 -0.11
CA ASP A 724 -18.00 -18.03 -0.91
C ASP A 724 -18.10 -16.84 0.03
N ILE A 725 -17.16 -15.89 -0.06
CA ILE A 725 -16.96 -14.82 0.90
C ILE A 725 -17.05 -13.50 0.16
N TYR A 726 -17.98 -12.65 0.59
CA TYR A 726 -18.20 -11.34 0.02
C TYR A 726 -18.06 -10.29 1.11
N PHE A 727 -17.31 -9.24 0.82
CA PHE A 727 -17.17 -8.10 1.72
C PHE A 727 -17.66 -6.84 1.04
N PHE A 728 -18.63 -6.17 1.66
CA PHE A 728 -19.16 -4.89 1.21
C PHE A 728 -18.76 -3.78 2.18
N THR A 729 -18.56 -2.58 1.67
CA THR A 729 -18.46 -1.38 2.50
C THR A 729 -19.25 -0.23 1.87
N ASN A 730 -20.05 0.46 2.69
CA ASN A 730 -20.65 1.74 2.33
C ASN A 730 -19.69 2.87 2.69
N VAL A 731 -19.01 3.45 1.71
CA VAL A 731 -18.01 4.51 1.96
C VAL A 731 -18.62 5.88 2.31
N HIS A 732 -19.95 5.97 2.35
CA HIS A 732 -20.66 7.23 2.58
C HIS A 732 -20.89 7.48 4.10
N LYS A 733 -20.59 8.70 4.56
CA LYS A 733 -20.61 9.07 6.00
C LYS A 733 -22.00 9.29 6.61
N PHE A 734 -22.99 9.63 5.79
CA PHE A 734 -24.31 10.06 6.29
C PHE A 734 -25.49 9.22 5.79
N ASP A 735 -25.45 8.77 4.54
CA ASP A 735 -26.53 8.04 3.90
C ASP A 735 -26.45 6.53 4.10
N ASN A 736 -27.62 5.92 4.25
CA ASN A 736 -27.82 4.49 4.08
C ASN A 736 -27.88 4.13 2.59
N VAL A 737 -27.50 2.91 2.25
CA VAL A 737 -27.64 2.36 0.89
C VAL A 737 -28.40 1.05 0.95
N LYS A 738 -29.44 0.92 0.11
CA LYS A 738 -30.23 -0.31 -0.03
C LYS A 738 -30.24 -0.80 -1.47
N PHE A 739 -29.99 -2.09 -1.66
CA PHE A 739 -29.98 -2.74 -2.97
C PHE A 739 -30.36 -4.23 -2.86
N ASN A 740 -30.74 -4.84 -3.97
CA ASN A 740 -30.85 -6.29 -4.04
C ASN A 740 -29.58 -6.84 -4.70
N ALA A 741 -29.12 -7.99 -4.23
CA ALA A 741 -27.95 -8.68 -4.72
C ALA A 741 -28.28 -10.15 -5.01
N THR A 742 -27.88 -10.63 -6.18
CA THR A 742 -27.97 -12.05 -6.56
C THR A 742 -26.57 -12.63 -6.68
N PHE A 743 -26.32 -13.71 -5.95
CA PHE A 743 -25.02 -14.35 -5.85
C PHE A 743 -25.00 -15.64 -6.70
N PRO A 744 -23.92 -15.92 -7.45
CA PRO A 744 -23.78 -17.11 -8.28
C PRO A 744 -23.38 -18.33 -7.43
N VAL A 745 -24.14 -18.59 -6.37
CA VAL A 745 -23.90 -19.68 -5.40
C VAL A 745 -25.11 -20.61 -5.37
N GLU A 746 -24.84 -21.91 -5.29
CA GLU A 746 -25.84 -22.99 -5.27
C GLU A 746 -25.70 -23.78 -3.96
N ASP A 747 -26.82 -24.27 -3.42
CA ASP A 747 -26.88 -25.14 -2.23
C ASP A 747 -26.13 -24.64 -0.98
N LYS A 748 -25.99 -23.32 -0.84
CA LYS A 748 -25.40 -22.66 0.33
C LYS A 748 -26.34 -21.62 0.94
N TYR A 749 -26.10 -21.30 2.20
CA TYR A 749 -26.88 -20.39 3.01
C TYR A 749 -26.04 -19.21 3.49
N PRO A 750 -26.59 -17.99 3.47
CA PRO A 750 -25.86 -16.78 3.82
C PRO A 750 -25.75 -16.61 5.34
N TYR A 751 -24.54 -16.35 5.82
CA TYR A 751 -24.24 -15.94 7.19
C TYR A 751 -23.54 -14.59 7.20
N VAL A 752 -23.83 -13.77 8.20
CA VAL A 752 -23.01 -12.60 8.53
C VAL A 752 -22.04 -12.98 9.62
N TRP A 753 -20.78 -12.72 9.35
CA TRP A 753 -19.71 -12.79 10.31
C TRP A 753 -19.40 -11.36 10.74
N ASN A 754 -19.85 -10.95 11.92
CA ASN A 754 -19.73 -9.56 12.37
C ASN A 754 -18.28 -9.29 12.84
N PRO A 755 -17.49 -8.50 12.11
CA PRO A 755 -16.08 -8.28 12.45
C PRO A 755 -15.88 -7.46 13.73
N GLU A 756 -16.88 -6.72 14.21
CA GLU A 756 -16.79 -5.98 15.48
C GLU A 756 -16.94 -6.91 16.69
N THR A 757 -17.80 -7.92 16.59
CA THR A 757 -18.16 -8.79 17.73
C THR A 757 -17.59 -10.20 17.64
N GLY A 758 -17.20 -10.66 16.44
CA GLY A 758 -16.82 -12.06 16.18
C GLY A 758 -18.02 -13.02 16.14
N GLU A 759 -19.25 -12.51 16.13
CA GLU A 759 -20.46 -13.32 16.05
C GLU A 759 -20.74 -13.80 14.62
N ARG A 760 -21.28 -15.01 14.49
CA ARG A 760 -21.84 -15.56 13.25
C ARG A 760 -23.36 -15.68 13.41
N LYS A 761 -24.11 -15.10 12.47
CA LYS A 761 -25.59 -15.18 12.46
C LYS A 761 -26.09 -15.46 11.05
N PRO A 762 -27.12 -16.31 10.88
CA PRO A 762 -27.80 -16.44 9.60
C PRO A 762 -28.27 -15.08 9.08
N TYR A 763 -28.03 -14.80 7.80
CA TYR A 763 -28.57 -13.62 7.15
C TYR A 763 -29.96 -13.91 6.58
N TYR A 764 -30.86 -12.93 6.67
CA TYR A 764 -32.21 -13.09 6.17
C TYR A 764 -32.25 -13.22 4.65
N TYR A 765 -32.97 -14.22 4.16
CA TYR A 765 -33.37 -14.35 2.76
C TYR A 765 -34.84 -14.74 2.68
N LYS A 766 -35.54 -14.30 1.63
CA LYS A 766 -37.01 -14.48 1.53
C LYS A 766 -37.40 -15.90 1.10
N SER A 767 -36.81 -16.37 0.00
CA SER A 767 -37.14 -17.68 -0.60
C SER A 767 -35.88 -18.38 -1.07
N LYS A 768 -35.08 -17.72 -1.90
CA LYS A 768 -33.79 -18.21 -2.39
C LYS A 768 -32.66 -17.67 -1.53
N SER A 769 -31.77 -18.55 -1.09
CA SER A 769 -30.66 -18.21 -0.20
C SER A 769 -29.60 -17.32 -0.86
N ASN A 770 -29.55 -17.30 -2.19
CA ASN A 770 -28.63 -16.49 -2.99
C ASN A 770 -29.24 -15.18 -3.53
N GLU A 771 -30.49 -14.84 -3.18
CA GLU A 771 -31.12 -13.56 -3.53
C GLU A 771 -31.38 -12.73 -2.27
N LEU A 772 -30.52 -11.76 -2.02
CA LEU A 772 -30.50 -10.98 -0.78
C LEU A 772 -30.91 -9.54 -1.02
N SER A 773 -31.51 -8.94 0.01
CA SER A 773 -31.83 -7.52 0.02
C SER A 773 -31.02 -6.87 1.12
N ILE A 774 -30.00 -6.11 0.72
CA ILE A 774 -28.94 -5.60 1.58
C ILE A 774 -29.20 -4.13 1.90
N ASN A 775 -29.02 -3.76 3.17
CA ASN A 775 -29.09 -2.38 3.65
C ASN A 775 -27.84 -2.10 4.49
N LEU A 776 -27.01 -1.17 4.03
CA LEU A 776 -25.80 -0.72 4.73
C LEU A 776 -26.04 0.69 5.28
N GLY A 777 -25.89 0.86 6.58
CA GLY A 777 -25.80 2.14 7.24
C GLY A 777 -24.53 2.91 6.86
N PRO A 778 -24.38 4.15 7.33
CA PRO A 778 -23.24 4.97 6.95
C PRO A 778 -21.94 4.39 7.51
N LEU A 779 -20.94 4.20 6.64
CA LEU A 779 -19.67 3.53 6.97
C LEU A 779 -19.79 2.09 7.47
N GLU A 780 -20.96 1.45 7.30
CA GLU A 780 -21.15 0.04 7.63
C GLU A 780 -20.45 -0.85 6.61
N SER A 781 -19.86 -1.92 7.13
CA SER A 781 -19.29 -3.01 6.34
C SER A 781 -20.01 -4.32 6.63
N LEU A 782 -20.11 -5.18 5.62
CA LEU A 782 -20.82 -6.46 5.70
C LEU A 782 -19.92 -7.56 5.17
N LEU A 783 -19.46 -8.44 6.05
CA LEU A 783 -18.82 -9.70 5.69
C LEU A 783 -19.89 -10.81 5.62
N LEU A 784 -20.21 -11.21 4.40
CA LEU A 784 -21.20 -12.20 4.06
C LEU A 784 -20.50 -13.49 3.62
N VAL A 785 -20.79 -14.61 4.28
CA VAL A 785 -20.19 -15.91 4.01
C VAL A 785 -21.29 -16.91 3.67
N PHE A 786 -21.20 -17.54 2.50
CA PHE A 786 -22.09 -18.61 2.09
C PHE A 786 -21.54 -19.95 2.56
N GLU A 787 -22.35 -20.68 3.31
CA GLU A 787 -21.96 -21.93 3.97
C GLU A 787 -22.96 -23.05 3.69
N ASN A 788 -22.50 -24.30 3.70
CA ASN A 788 -23.36 -25.47 3.47
C ASN A 788 -24.37 -25.72 4.61
N GLU A 789 -24.12 -25.18 5.81
CA GLU A 789 -24.96 -25.41 6.98
C GLU A 789 -26.27 -24.60 6.87
N LYS A 790 -27.41 -25.31 6.77
CA LYS A 790 -28.74 -24.68 6.79
C LYS A 790 -29.05 -24.07 8.16
N PRO A 791 -29.45 -22.79 8.24
CA PRO A 791 -29.86 -22.17 9.49
C PRO A 791 -30.99 -22.91 10.21
N LEU A 792 -30.81 -23.20 11.50
CA LEU A 792 -31.84 -23.71 12.39
C LEU A 792 -32.74 -22.56 12.89
N GLY A 793 -33.65 -22.07 12.05
CA GLY A 793 -34.68 -21.10 12.44
C GLY A 793 -35.03 -20.06 11.38
N ASN A 794 -36.23 -19.49 11.48
CA ASN A 794 -36.63 -18.36 10.66
C ASN A 794 -35.78 -17.14 11.03
N THR A 795 -34.88 -16.74 10.15
CA THR A 795 -34.44 -15.35 10.11
C THR A 795 -35.66 -14.50 9.85
N ASN A 796 -35.95 -13.52 10.70
CA ASN A 796 -36.97 -12.53 10.38
C ASN A 796 -36.32 -11.41 9.57
N ASN A 797 -37.08 -10.88 8.62
CA ASN A 797 -36.65 -9.71 7.88
C ASN A 797 -36.56 -8.52 8.83
N VAL A 798 -35.36 -8.07 9.17
CA VAL A 798 -35.16 -6.93 10.06
C VAL A 798 -35.22 -5.63 9.25
N TYR A 799 -36.30 -5.44 8.47
CA TYR A 799 -36.61 -4.12 7.92
C TYR A 799 -37.21 -3.26 9.01
N LYS A 800 -36.38 -2.35 9.50
CA LYS A 800 -36.70 -1.42 10.56
C LYS A 800 -37.17 -0.09 9.94
N GLN A 801 -38.47 0.04 9.65
CA GLN A 801 -39.08 1.34 9.33
C GLN A 801 -39.46 2.04 10.64
N ILE A 802 -39.11 3.31 10.79
CA ILE A 802 -39.47 4.05 12.01
C ILE A 802 -40.99 4.21 12.06
N LYS A 803 -41.62 3.64 13.10
CA LYS A 803 -43.06 3.79 13.38
C LYS A 803 -43.36 5.02 14.23
N ASN A 804 -42.58 5.21 15.30
CA ASN A 804 -42.69 6.35 16.19
C ASN A 804 -41.31 6.95 16.43
N SER A 805 -41.27 8.27 16.58
CA SER A 805 -40.07 9.03 16.93
C SER A 805 -40.43 10.18 17.86
N LYS A 806 -39.67 10.38 18.93
CA LYS A 806 -39.81 11.50 19.87
C LYS A 806 -38.45 12.15 20.11
N ILE A 807 -38.35 13.46 19.85
CA ILE A 807 -37.15 14.23 20.17
C ILE A 807 -37.07 14.42 21.69
N ILE A 808 -35.87 14.25 22.25
CA ILE A 808 -35.60 14.55 23.66
C ILE A 808 -35.24 16.04 23.76
N ASN A 809 -36.22 16.85 24.17
CA ASN A 809 -36.04 18.27 24.48
C ASN A 809 -35.99 18.42 26.01
N THR A 810 -34.77 18.55 26.54
CA THR A 810 -34.49 18.60 27.98
C THR A 810 -33.22 19.40 28.22
N ASN A 811 -32.98 19.80 29.46
CA ASN A 811 -31.70 20.35 29.87
C ASN A 811 -30.69 19.21 30.04
N TRP A 812 -29.46 19.49 29.63
CA TRP A 812 -28.33 18.58 29.76
C TRP A 812 -27.31 19.16 30.73
N GLU A 813 -27.06 18.41 31.79
CA GLU A 813 -25.90 18.62 32.65
C GLU A 813 -24.70 18.00 31.93
N VAL A 814 -23.67 18.79 31.66
CA VAL A 814 -22.51 18.36 30.88
C VAL A 814 -21.23 18.54 31.67
N THR A 815 -20.46 17.47 31.83
CA THR A 815 -19.13 17.47 32.45
C THR A 815 -18.06 17.16 31.42
N GLY A 816 -17.04 18.00 31.29
CA GLY A 816 -15.89 17.77 30.41
C GLY A 816 -14.62 17.49 31.21
N ASN A 817 -14.10 16.26 31.13
CA ASN A 817 -12.80 15.87 31.67
C ASN A 817 -11.72 16.06 30.60
N ASN A 818 -10.96 17.15 30.71
CA ASN A 818 -9.96 17.53 29.72
C ASN A 818 -8.61 16.83 29.95
N ILE A 819 -7.82 16.65 28.89
CA ILE A 819 -6.52 15.94 28.95
C ILE A 819 -5.48 16.60 29.89
N ASN A 820 -5.68 17.86 30.26
CA ASN A 820 -4.84 18.56 31.25
C ASN A 820 -5.32 18.39 32.70
N ASN A 821 -6.13 17.36 32.98
CA ASN A 821 -6.72 17.06 34.28
C ASN A 821 -7.64 18.17 34.84
N LYS A 822 -8.10 19.11 34.01
CA LYS A 822 -9.15 20.06 34.41
C LYS A 822 -10.53 19.52 34.07
N THR A 823 -11.47 19.71 34.98
CA THR A 823 -12.89 19.41 34.77
C THR A 823 -13.66 20.71 34.56
N TYR A 824 -14.53 20.71 33.55
CA TYR A 824 -15.45 21.80 33.23
C TYR A 824 -16.88 21.32 33.35
N THR A 825 -17.80 22.18 33.76
CA THR A 825 -19.23 21.89 33.81
C THR A 825 -20.02 22.91 33.01
N TRP A 826 -21.07 22.46 32.33
CA TRP A 826 -21.97 23.30 31.55
C TRP A 826 -23.40 22.81 31.68
N GLU A 827 -24.34 23.73 31.67
CA GLU A 827 -25.77 23.46 31.48
C GLU A 827 -26.15 23.83 30.06
N LEU A 828 -26.74 22.88 29.32
CA LEU A 828 -27.13 23.09 27.93
C LEU A 828 -28.63 22.80 27.72
N GLU A 829 -29.39 23.82 27.36
CA GLU A 829 -30.78 23.65 26.89
C GLU A 829 -30.84 22.92 25.54
N LYS A 830 -29.77 23.05 24.74
CA LYS A 830 -29.59 22.39 23.44
C LYS A 830 -28.16 21.92 23.29
N LEU A 831 -28.01 20.71 22.79
CA LEU A 831 -26.73 20.16 22.39
C LEU A 831 -26.15 20.97 21.22
N VAL A 832 -24.83 21.19 21.24
CA VAL A 832 -24.13 22.07 20.29
C VAL A 832 -22.78 21.47 19.89
N ASP A 833 -22.28 21.87 18.72
CA ASP A 833 -20.90 21.62 18.32
C ASP A 833 -19.94 22.48 19.16
N PHE A 834 -19.19 21.84 20.05
CA PHE A 834 -18.24 22.52 20.94
C PHE A 834 -17.14 23.24 20.15
N GLY A 835 -16.75 22.71 18.99
CA GLY A 835 -15.74 23.32 18.12
C GLY A 835 -16.17 24.66 17.52
N LYS A 836 -17.48 24.94 17.46
CA LYS A 836 -18.06 26.20 16.97
C LYS A 836 -18.47 27.16 18.09
N SER A 837 -18.30 26.77 19.36
CA SER A 837 -18.69 27.61 20.48
C SER A 837 -17.77 28.83 20.62
N LYS A 838 -18.32 29.95 21.10
CA LYS A 838 -17.52 31.12 21.52
C LYS A 838 -16.85 30.91 22.88
N ASP A 839 -17.35 29.97 23.67
CA ASP A 839 -16.76 29.59 24.96
C ASP A 839 -15.45 28.84 24.73
N THR A 840 -14.35 29.42 25.22
CA THR A 840 -13.01 28.88 25.06
C THR A 840 -12.84 27.56 25.82
N THR A 841 -13.58 27.31 26.89
CA THR A 841 -13.56 26.03 27.62
C THR A 841 -14.14 24.88 26.78
N LYS A 842 -15.03 25.20 25.81
CA LYS A 842 -15.62 24.23 24.87
C LYS A 842 -14.79 24.09 23.60
N ASN A 843 -14.47 25.19 22.93
CA ASN A 843 -13.81 25.16 21.61
C ASN A 843 -12.32 24.80 21.63
N SER A 844 -11.71 24.77 22.82
CA SER A 844 -10.34 24.31 23.04
C SER A 844 -10.25 22.94 23.70
N PHE A 845 -11.39 22.28 23.90
CA PHE A 845 -11.47 21.02 24.63
C PHE A 845 -10.82 19.85 23.86
N GLY A 846 -10.20 18.95 24.61
CA GLY A 846 -9.70 17.66 24.15
C GLY A 846 -9.72 16.66 25.30
N GLY A 847 -10.64 15.70 25.27
CA GLY A 847 -10.87 14.81 26.42
C GLY A 847 -12.16 14.01 26.29
N GLU A 848 -12.84 13.79 27.41
CA GLU A 848 -14.15 13.13 27.47
C GLU A 848 -15.24 14.09 27.94
N ILE A 849 -16.31 14.19 27.16
CA ILE A 849 -17.50 14.99 27.49
C ILE A 849 -18.62 14.02 27.89
N ILE A 850 -19.17 14.20 29.08
CA ILE A 850 -20.26 13.38 29.61
C ILE A 850 -21.52 14.23 29.66
N TYR A 851 -22.54 13.83 28.91
CA TYR A 851 -23.85 14.48 28.88
C TYR A 851 -24.85 13.68 29.70
N ARG A 852 -25.52 14.31 30.66
CA ARG A 852 -26.51 13.70 31.54
C ARG A 852 -27.86 14.36 31.41
N THR A 853 -28.91 13.55 31.40
CA THR A 853 -30.28 14.03 31.53
C THR A 853 -31.20 12.94 32.03
N THR A 854 -32.41 13.32 32.38
CA THR A 854 -33.46 12.41 32.82
C THR A 854 -34.64 12.50 31.86
N ILE A 855 -35.21 11.36 31.49
CA ILE A 855 -36.40 11.27 30.63
C ILE A 855 -37.49 10.42 31.28
N ILE A 856 -38.74 10.74 30.96
CA ILE A 856 -39.88 9.89 31.28
C ILE A 856 -40.20 8.99 30.08
N SER A 857 -40.15 7.67 30.30
CA SER A 857 -40.45 6.63 29.31
C SER A 857 -41.71 5.87 29.70
N ASN A 858 -42.52 5.53 28.70
CA ASN A 858 -43.64 4.58 28.82
C ASN A 858 -43.31 3.22 28.17
N ASN A 859 -42.02 2.95 27.93
CA ASN A 859 -41.49 1.75 27.29
C ASN A 859 -42.00 1.46 25.87
N GLN A 860 -42.47 2.48 25.15
CA GLN A 860 -42.89 2.36 23.74
C GLN A 860 -41.74 2.45 22.73
N PHE A 861 -40.57 2.93 23.14
CA PHE A 861 -39.41 3.12 22.26
C PHE A 861 -38.40 1.98 22.42
N SER A 862 -37.77 1.59 21.31
CA SER A 862 -36.80 0.49 21.30
C SER A 862 -35.36 0.94 21.09
N HIS A 863 -35.14 2.12 20.49
CA HIS A 863 -33.80 2.64 20.22
C HIS A 863 -33.65 4.12 20.60
N LEU A 864 -32.41 4.53 20.85
CA LEU A 864 -32.00 5.91 21.06
C LEU A 864 -31.03 6.31 19.93
N ASP A 865 -31.44 7.28 19.12
CA ASP A 865 -30.66 7.89 18.04
C ASP A 865 -30.06 9.20 18.56
N LEU A 866 -28.74 9.29 18.67
CA LEU A 866 -28.09 10.51 19.18
C LEU A 866 -27.98 11.63 18.14
N GLY A 867 -28.46 11.41 16.91
CA GLY A 867 -28.36 12.36 15.82
C GLY A 867 -26.91 12.57 15.40
N LYS A 868 -26.52 13.83 15.21
CA LYS A 868 -25.18 14.18 14.78
C LYS A 868 -24.20 14.19 15.96
N THR A 869 -23.19 13.34 15.89
CA THR A 869 -22.04 13.33 16.79
C THR A 869 -20.78 13.70 16.01
N ASN A 870 -20.04 14.70 16.50
CA ASN A 870 -18.95 15.30 15.76
C ASN A 870 -17.61 14.68 16.15
N GLY A 871 -17.11 13.74 15.34
CA GLY A 871 -15.85 13.05 15.60
C GLY A 871 -15.88 12.24 16.90
N GLY A 872 -14.84 11.45 17.16
CA GLY A 872 -14.73 10.74 18.43
C GLY A 872 -15.59 9.49 18.57
N ILE A 873 -15.76 9.05 19.82
CA ILE A 873 -16.36 7.75 20.18
C ILE A 873 -17.40 7.97 21.27
N THR A 874 -18.56 7.34 21.12
CA THR A 874 -19.69 7.56 22.02
C THR A 874 -20.11 6.28 22.72
N THR A 875 -20.15 6.30 24.05
CA THR A 875 -20.67 5.21 24.89
C THR A 875 -21.96 5.66 25.55
N LEU A 876 -23.00 4.84 25.46
CA LEU A 876 -24.29 5.12 26.08
C LEU A 876 -24.47 4.30 27.36
N TYR A 877 -24.94 4.96 28.41
CA TYR A 877 -25.43 4.36 29.64
C TYR A 877 -26.88 4.76 29.89
N ILE A 878 -27.67 3.83 30.39
CA ILE A 878 -29.05 4.06 30.82
C ILE A 878 -29.22 3.44 32.20
N ASN A 879 -29.71 4.21 33.16
CA ASN A 879 -29.91 3.77 34.54
C ASN A 879 -28.66 3.10 35.14
N GLY A 880 -27.48 3.68 34.87
CA GLY A 880 -26.18 3.16 35.31
C GLY A 880 -25.64 1.95 34.54
N LYS A 881 -26.40 1.38 33.58
CA LYS A 881 -25.99 0.21 32.80
C LYS A 881 -25.46 0.62 31.42
N LYS A 882 -24.29 0.10 31.04
CA LYS A 882 -23.71 0.29 29.70
C LYS A 882 -24.60 -0.37 28.64
N VAL A 883 -25.05 0.42 27.67
CA VAL A 883 -25.87 -0.05 26.54
C VAL A 883 -24.98 -0.48 25.38
N GLY A 884 -23.97 0.31 25.03
CA GLY A 884 -23.07 0.02 23.91
C GLY A 884 -22.10 1.16 23.61
N VAL A 885 -21.23 0.92 22.62
CA VAL A 885 -20.25 1.89 22.10
C VAL A 885 -20.47 2.05 20.61
N ASN A 886 -20.45 3.30 20.12
CA ASN A 886 -20.47 3.65 18.70
C ASN A 886 -19.20 4.43 18.37
N TRP A 887 -18.43 3.93 17.41
CA TRP A 887 -17.11 4.47 17.06
C TRP A 887 -16.98 4.87 15.57
N TYR A 888 -18.05 4.68 14.79
CA TYR A 888 -18.18 5.14 13.40
C TYR A 888 -19.66 5.31 13.03
N GLY A 889 -19.94 6.01 11.94
CA GLY A 889 -21.29 6.09 11.37
C GLY A 889 -22.30 6.75 12.31
N LYS A 890 -23.57 6.34 12.22
CA LYS A 890 -24.65 6.96 12.97
C LYS A 890 -24.88 6.26 14.33
N PRO A 891 -24.76 6.97 15.47
CA PRO A 891 -24.93 6.40 16.80
C PRO A 891 -26.39 6.11 17.15
N VAL A 892 -26.82 4.87 16.88
CA VAL A 892 -28.16 4.38 17.23
C VAL A 892 -28.04 3.15 18.13
N PHE A 893 -28.57 3.25 19.35
CA PHE A 893 -28.45 2.21 20.37
C PHE A 893 -29.78 1.48 20.59
N LEU A 894 -29.75 0.15 20.75
CA LEU A 894 -30.92 -0.64 21.18
C LEU A 894 -31.11 -0.47 22.70
N VAL A 895 -32.15 0.24 23.11
CA VAL A 895 -32.40 0.62 24.53
C VAL A 895 -33.61 -0.08 25.14
N LYS A 896 -34.36 -0.88 24.37
CA LYS A 896 -35.62 -1.51 24.80
C LYS A 896 -35.52 -2.22 26.17
N ASN A 897 -34.41 -2.91 26.42
CA ASN A 897 -34.20 -3.68 27.64
C ASN A 897 -33.53 -2.87 28.79
N TYR A 898 -33.26 -1.59 28.55
CA TYR A 898 -32.59 -0.70 29.50
C TYR A 898 -33.52 0.39 30.04
N LEU A 899 -34.57 0.73 29.28
CA LEU A 899 -35.62 1.65 29.71
C LEU A 899 -36.62 0.97 30.64
N LYS A 900 -37.01 1.68 31.71
CA LYS A 900 -38.12 1.33 32.60
C LYS A 900 -39.28 2.31 32.42
N THR A 901 -40.50 1.89 32.74
CA THR A 901 -41.63 2.81 32.82
C THR A 901 -41.36 3.85 33.91
N GLY A 902 -41.65 5.12 33.62
CA GLY A 902 -41.33 6.25 34.49
C GLY A 902 -39.97 6.87 34.19
N GLU A 903 -39.27 7.29 35.24
CA GLU A 903 -38.02 8.03 35.14
C GLU A 903 -36.83 7.16 34.69
N ASN A 904 -36.01 7.67 33.78
CA ASN A 904 -34.78 7.03 33.31
C ASN A 904 -33.65 8.04 33.22
N HIS A 905 -32.49 7.68 33.76
CA HIS A 905 -31.27 8.48 33.64
C HIS A 905 -30.50 8.07 32.39
N ILE A 906 -30.16 9.05 31.56
CA ILE A 906 -29.39 8.89 30.34
C ILE A 906 -28.04 9.54 30.52
N GLU A 907 -26.97 8.81 30.25
CA GLU A 907 -25.61 9.31 30.31
C GLU A 907 -24.84 8.94 29.02
N ILE A 908 -24.33 9.96 28.32
CA ILE A 908 -23.62 9.83 27.04
C ILE A 908 -22.18 10.26 27.26
N HIS A 909 -21.25 9.31 27.16
CA HIS A 909 -19.81 9.55 27.24
C HIS A 909 -19.26 9.72 25.84
N HIS A 910 -18.72 10.89 25.52
CA HIS A 910 -18.19 11.23 24.21
C HIS A 910 -16.70 11.58 24.29
N THR A 911 -15.84 10.68 23.80
CA THR A 911 -14.39 10.87 23.73
C THR A 911 -14.04 11.65 22.47
N THR A 912 -13.48 12.87 22.59
CA THR A 912 -13.15 13.75 21.47
C THR A 912 -11.78 13.43 20.87
N VAL A 913 -11.41 14.06 19.75
CA VAL A 913 -10.00 14.13 19.29
C VAL A 913 -9.24 15.26 20.01
N LEU A 914 -7.91 15.33 19.82
CA LEU A 914 -7.02 16.28 20.48
C LEU A 914 -6.77 17.58 19.71
N ALA A 915 -7.21 17.69 18.45
CA ALA A 915 -6.86 18.80 17.57
C ALA A 915 -7.12 20.20 18.14
N ASN A 916 -8.26 20.39 18.82
CA ASN A 916 -8.65 21.69 19.38
C ASN A 916 -7.78 22.11 20.57
N TYR A 917 -7.45 21.14 21.44
CA TYR A 917 -6.56 21.30 22.59
C TYR A 917 -5.11 21.52 22.15
N CYS A 918 -4.58 20.69 21.26
CA CYS A 918 -3.20 20.84 20.75
C CYS A 918 -2.99 22.19 20.04
N LYS A 919 -4.05 22.77 19.45
CA LYS A 919 -4.03 24.10 18.84
C LYS A 919 -4.18 25.25 19.84
N SER A 920 -4.73 25.02 21.04
CA SER A 920 -4.94 26.08 22.04
C SER A 920 -3.75 26.29 22.98
N ILE A 921 -2.88 25.29 23.14
CA ILE A 921 -1.71 25.38 24.02
C ILE A 921 -0.49 25.97 23.31
N ASN A 922 0.32 26.72 24.06
CA ASN A 922 1.60 27.23 23.57
C ASN A 922 2.71 26.18 23.76
N ASN A 923 2.76 25.18 22.88
CA ASN A 923 3.75 24.10 22.93
C ASN A 923 4.40 23.91 21.54
N PRO A 924 5.72 24.14 21.39
CA PRO A 924 6.42 23.99 20.10
C PRO A 924 6.22 22.62 19.42
N LEU A 925 6.09 21.53 20.18
CA LEU A 925 5.89 20.18 19.65
C LEU A 925 4.51 20.04 19.01
N THR A 926 3.44 20.55 19.65
CA THR A 926 2.10 20.54 19.06
C THR A 926 1.99 21.55 17.91
N THR A 927 2.55 22.76 18.09
CA THR A 927 2.54 23.83 17.09
C THR A 927 3.11 23.38 15.75
N ARG A 928 4.19 22.58 15.75
CA ARG A 928 4.76 22.00 14.53
C ARG A 928 3.71 21.27 13.67
N TRP A 929 2.79 20.55 14.31
CA TRP A 929 1.78 19.71 13.65
C TRP A 929 0.44 20.40 13.48
N THR A 930 0.13 21.43 14.28
CA THR A 930 -1.12 22.20 14.21
C THR A 930 -1.02 23.50 13.42
N ARG A 931 0.18 23.94 13.02
CA ARG A 931 0.42 25.22 12.31
C ARG A 931 -0.46 25.45 11.07
N ASN A 932 -0.84 24.39 10.38
CA ASN A 932 -1.66 24.46 9.15
C ASN A 932 -3.15 24.18 9.42
N TYR A 933 -3.58 24.09 10.68
CA TYR A 933 -4.99 23.93 11.02
C TYR A 933 -5.65 25.29 10.89
N THR A 934 -6.47 25.49 9.85
CA THR A 934 -7.21 26.74 9.66
C THR A 934 -8.27 26.92 10.75
N ASP A 935 -9.09 25.91 10.98
CA ASP A 935 -10.26 25.97 11.87
C ASP A 935 -10.15 25.01 13.06
N LYS A 936 -10.96 25.28 14.08
CA LYS A 936 -11.25 24.27 15.12
C LYS A 936 -12.08 23.14 14.49
N VAL A 937 -11.82 21.91 14.91
CA VAL A 937 -12.59 20.76 14.45
C VAL A 937 -13.88 20.65 15.25
N SER A 938 -14.98 20.29 14.58
CA SER A 938 -16.22 19.94 15.27
C SER A 938 -16.00 18.78 16.24
N ILE A 939 -16.49 18.94 17.48
CA ILE A 939 -16.43 17.93 18.56
C ILE A 939 -17.72 17.93 19.39
N GLY A 940 -18.05 16.81 20.03
CA GLY A 940 -19.22 16.69 20.91
C GLY A 940 -20.48 16.18 20.22
N VAL A 941 -21.55 16.02 21.00
CA VAL A 941 -22.89 15.65 20.51
C VAL A 941 -23.66 16.92 20.14
N GLU A 942 -24.19 16.98 18.91
CA GLU A 942 -25.00 18.10 18.39
C GLU A 942 -26.48 17.73 18.26
N GLY A 943 -26.81 16.44 18.19
CA GLY A 943 -28.19 15.98 18.14
C GLY A 943 -28.86 16.18 16.77
N PRO A 944 -30.20 16.29 16.73
CA PRO A 944 -31.11 16.09 17.86
C PRO A 944 -31.12 14.64 18.34
N VAL A 945 -31.22 14.44 19.66
CA VAL A 945 -31.37 13.10 20.26
C VAL A 945 -32.84 12.68 20.17
N LYS A 946 -33.10 11.45 19.72
CA LYS A 946 -34.45 10.92 19.50
C LYS A 946 -34.61 9.52 20.10
N LEU A 947 -35.75 9.29 20.73
CA LEU A 947 -36.24 7.94 20.97
C LEU A 947 -37.00 7.47 19.72
N ILE A 948 -36.72 6.27 19.24
CA ILE A 948 -37.37 5.71 18.06
C ILE A 948 -37.86 4.27 18.32
N SER A 949 -38.94 3.89 17.65
CA SER A 949 -39.42 2.51 17.57
C SER A 949 -39.57 2.10 16.11
N TYR A 950 -39.18 0.87 15.80
CA TYR A 950 -39.29 0.27 14.47
C TYR A 950 -40.49 -0.69 14.35
#